data_AF-A0A440NB98-F1
#
_entry.id   AF-A0A440NB98-F1
#
_cell.length_a   1.000
_cell.length_b   1.000
_cell.length_c   1.000
_cell.angle_alpha   90.00
_cell.angle_beta   90.00
_cell.angle_gamma   90.00
#
_symmetry.space_group_name_H-M   'P 1'
#
loop_
_entity.id
_entity.type
_entity.pdbx_description
1 polymer ?
#
loop_
_entity_poly.entity_id
_entity_poly.type
_entity_poly.pdbx_seq_one_letter_code
_entity_poly.pdbx_strand_id
1 'polypeptide(L)'
;MAVGADIVVGVLSSIVYDGLKRPFKGIADVVSRKRNINRALAQMPEPDRPDLRPELNDLVKVLGNDHGVYDDNVAKFLYEVERSAIPDGLKHFSMCGKEPETAFPAFDLLYNSYAPLPFSSRALFDALNVAIRTRLHQSVEEKVLYEAIKANTGEILHRLEALASCLENAQSLVAMPAGQFGELRIKVAKGIEASNRQINVETTQGTKKVLITKLVIAPRLSPLSQLDVLTAHRDAHHERTHNVTYINFRRTFSRAVILGDPGGGKSTLTQLLCYDLANQIGLETSTPRHPSFDTRDLMLPLRIVLRTLEKKQQKDPSYTIFDYLVDELRVYCDNDQSLATQFLKQALSLGEAVLLFDGLDEVLEVGARRAMAALIEQFVHAYATCPSIVTSRIVGYKDAPLSEDFSMHTLSRLNKEEVRKFSGQLIRAVSGLKKAEAEAKASTFISQTESTASDLRENPLLLGLMVYIFNARGDVPNNRPEIYKECSMLMFEKWDQRRDIIFSFPQDFNLLDLFGFLASNIFGDAETEDGVTEEWLVAKLKVFFFSWYDEDKARSYEAAKVLVSFITGRAWVMCDIGPHLFKFTHRTFLEYFFARRLEEEAGGTVQLLQSHLFAKVVKAEWDVVSHLALQISTYRSGVRSTHALDAMLKYGKENRLGPEDETNFLTFVAKALEYLIIPEAKMREVVDHVFDRCIHLGASRAIAVWS
;
A
#
# COMPACT_ATOMS: atom_id res chain seq x y z
N MET A 1 22.95 -48.22 -19.75
CA MET A 1 22.32 -47.76 -18.49
C MET A 1 23.41 -47.17 -17.61
N ALA A 2 23.17 -46.01 -16.97
CA ALA A 2 24.08 -45.20 -16.14
C ALA A 2 24.77 -43.96 -16.77
N VAL A 3 24.08 -43.21 -17.66
CA VAL A 3 24.51 -41.84 -18.07
C VAL A 3 23.41 -40.77 -17.86
N GLY A 4 22.17 -41.17 -17.50
CA GLY A 4 21.02 -40.26 -17.39
C GLY A 4 20.96 -39.36 -16.14
N ALA A 5 21.70 -39.67 -15.07
CA ALA A 5 21.65 -38.90 -13.82
C ALA A 5 22.43 -37.58 -13.89
N ASP A 6 23.59 -37.56 -14.54
CA ASP A 6 24.48 -36.39 -14.60
C ASP A 6 23.91 -35.24 -15.47
N ILE A 7 23.00 -35.58 -16.39
CA ILE A 7 22.46 -34.62 -17.36
C ILE A 7 21.14 -33.98 -16.86
N VAL A 8 20.30 -34.74 -16.13
CA VAL A 8 19.18 -34.18 -15.35
C VAL A 8 19.69 -33.18 -14.31
N VAL A 9 20.85 -33.50 -13.71
CA VAL A 9 21.58 -32.60 -12.82
C VAL A 9 21.99 -31.31 -13.52
N GLY A 10 22.43 -31.35 -14.79
CA GLY A 10 22.81 -30.15 -15.56
C GLY A 10 21.67 -29.16 -15.83
N VAL A 11 20.47 -29.66 -16.15
CA VAL A 11 19.30 -28.82 -16.46
C VAL A 11 18.70 -28.19 -15.21
N LEU A 12 18.47 -29.00 -14.18
CA LEU A 12 17.91 -28.54 -12.92
C LEU A 12 18.91 -27.64 -12.19
N SER A 13 20.22 -27.89 -12.39
CA SER A 13 21.26 -26.94 -12.03
C SER A 13 20.96 -25.59 -12.70
N SER A 14 20.59 -25.51 -13.97
CA SER A 14 20.42 -24.22 -14.65
C SER A 14 19.30 -23.35 -14.09
N ILE A 15 18.16 -23.96 -13.77
CA ILE A 15 17.04 -23.31 -13.08
C ILE A 15 17.51 -22.71 -11.73
N VAL A 16 18.38 -23.43 -11.04
CA VAL A 16 18.96 -23.05 -9.75
C VAL A 16 19.95 -21.89 -9.89
N TYR A 17 20.66 -21.77 -11.01
CA TYR A 17 21.57 -20.65 -11.28
C TYR A 17 20.85 -19.31 -11.35
N ASP A 18 19.72 -19.27 -12.05
CA ASP A 18 18.96 -18.05 -12.26
C ASP A 18 18.21 -17.65 -10.98
N GLY A 19 17.76 -18.62 -10.18
CA GLY A 19 17.29 -18.41 -8.80
C GLY A 19 18.40 -18.00 -7.82
N LEU A 20 19.65 -18.44 -8.04
CA LEU A 20 20.83 -18.00 -7.26
C LEU A 20 21.23 -16.57 -7.60
N LYS A 21 21.19 -16.15 -8.87
CA LYS A 21 21.58 -14.81 -9.31
C LYS A 21 20.79 -13.66 -8.64
N ARG A 22 19.53 -13.90 -8.26
CA ARG A 22 18.57 -12.87 -7.80
C ARG A 22 18.88 -12.29 -6.41
N PRO A 23 19.00 -13.08 -5.32
CA PRO A 23 19.43 -12.55 -4.02
C PRO A 23 20.90 -12.11 -4.01
N PHE A 24 21.71 -12.67 -4.91
CA PHE A 24 23.09 -12.27 -5.07
C PHE A 24 23.25 -10.93 -5.77
N LYS A 25 22.29 -10.43 -6.55
CA LYS A 25 22.45 -9.15 -7.28
C LYS A 25 22.62 -7.94 -6.34
N GLY A 26 21.91 -7.91 -5.20
CA GLY A 26 22.06 -6.83 -4.21
C GLY A 26 23.42 -6.83 -3.50
N ILE A 27 23.98 -8.02 -3.21
CA ILE A 27 25.29 -8.20 -2.57
C ILE A 27 26.42 -8.05 -3.60
N ALA A 28 26.21 -8.61 -4.80
CA ALA A 28 27.09 -8.50 -5.95
C ALA A 28 27.14 -7.08 -6.49
N ASP A 29 26.12 -6.23 -6.31
CA ASP A 29 26.20 -4.80 -6.70
C ASP A 29 27.07 -3.98 -5.75
N VAL A 30 27.22 -4.40 -4.48
CA VAL A 30 28.18 -3.81 -3.54
C VAL A 30 29.60 -4.30 -3.83
N VAL A 31 29.75 -5.60 -4.13
CA VAL A 31 31.03 -6.20 -4.53
C VAL A 31 31.47 -5.73 -5.92
N SER A 32 30.54 -5.60 -6.88
CA SER A 32 30.73 -5.06 -8.23
C SER A 32 31.01 -3.57 -8.18
N ARG A 33 30.40 -2.80 -7.26
CA ARG A 33 30.85 -1.41 -6.99
C ARG A 33 32.29 -1.37 -6.51
N LYS A 34 32.67 -2.24 -5.56
CA LYS A 34 34.07 -2.36 -5.09
C LYS A 34 35.02 -2.81 -6.20
N ARG A 35 34.58 -3.73 -7.07
CA ARG A 35 35.33 -4.29 -8.20
C ARG A 35 35.45 -3.30 -9.36
N ASN A 36 34.42 -2.47 -9.61
CA ASN A 36 34.38 -1.43 -10.63
C ASN A 36 35.14 -0.18 -10.20
N ILE A 37 35.16 0.16 -8.90
CA ILE A 37 36.07 1.16 -8.32
C ILE A 37 37.53 0.70 -8.49
N ASN A 38 37.81 -0.60 -8.28
CA ASN A 38 39.14 -1.18 -8.51
C ASN A 38 39.47 -1.36 -10.01
N ARG A 39 38.48 -1.56 -10.89
CA ARG A 39 38.63 -1.63 -12.35
C ARG A 39 38.81 -0.25 -12.99
N ALA A 40 38.21 0.79 -12.44
CA ALA A 40 38.45 2.18 -12.87
C ALA A 40 39.90 2.62 -12.60
N LEU A 41 40.63 1.91 -11.76
CA LEU A 41 42.05 2.08 -11.50
C LEU A 41 42.97 1.27 -12.45
N ALA A 42 42.43 0.47 -13.39
CA ALA A 42 43.23 -0.34 -14.32
C ALA A 42 42.64 -0.36 -15.76
N GLN A 43 43.43 0.01 -16.76
CA GLN A 43 43.00 0.33 -18.14
C GLN A 43 42.65 -0.90 -19.03
N MET A 44 41.45 -0.86 -19.68
CA MET A 44 40.93 -1.44 -20.96
C MET A 44 41.10 -2.95 -21.32
N PRO A 45 40.40 -3.51 -22.37
CA PRO A 45 39.00 -3.42 -22.81
C PRO A 45 38.30 -4.82 -22.95
N GLU A 46 36.96 -4.86 -23.13
CA GLU A 46 36.15 -6.08 -23.38
C GLU A 46 36.15 -6.55 -24.85
N PRO A 47 35.90 -7.85 -25.12
CA PRO A 47 35.28 -8.29 -26.38
C PRO A 47 33.78 -8.59 -26.22
N ASP A 48 33.05 -8.19 -27.25
CA ASP A 48 31.62 -8.35 -27.53
C ASP A 48 31.02 -9.72 -27.13
N ARG A 49 29.82 -9.67 -26.54
CA ARG A 49 28.88 -10.80 -26.48
C ARG A 49 27.59 -10.45 -27.24
N PRO A 50 27.15 -11.30 -28.19
CA PRO A 50 25.75 -11.42 -28.53
C PRO A 50 25.03 -12.36 -27.54
N ASP A 51 23.73 -12.11 -27.43
CA ASP A 51 22.76 -12.56 -26.43
C ASP A 51 22.12 -13.95 -26.76
N LEU A 52 21.45 -14.53 -25.74
CA LEU A 52 20.40 -15.61 -25.75
C LEU A 52 20.75 -17.12 -25.60
N ARG A 53 20.40 -17.64 -24.40
CA ARG A 53 19.82 -18.95 -23.98
C ARG A 53 20.36 -20.30 -24.51
N PRO A 54 21.45 -20.84 -23.96
CA PRO A 54 21.86 -22.25 -24.06
C PRO A 54 21.00 -23.30 -23.31
N GLU A 55 20.30 -22.92 -22.24
CA GLU A 55 19.99 -23.81 -21.09
C GLU A 55 18.75 -24.70 -21.24
N LEU A 56 17.74 -24.22 -21.98
CA LEU A 56 16.50 -24.95 -22.29
C LEU A 56 16.70 -25.94 -23.46
N ASN A 57 17.69 -25.70 -24.32
CA ASN A 57 17.95 -26.51 -25.50
C ASN A 57 18.51 -27.90 -25.15
N ASP A 58 19.19 -28.04 -24.02
CA ASP A 58 19.78 -29.32 -23.60
C ASP A 58 18.75 -30.24 -22.91
N LEU A 59 17.77 -29.66 -22.20
CA LEU A 59 16.62 -30.39 -21.63
C LEU A 59 15.70 -31.00 -22.69
N VAL A 60 15.38 -30.21 -23.71
CA VAL A 60 14.54 -30.62 -24.86
C VAL A 60 15.19 -31.79 -25.60
N LYS A 61 16.52 -31.77 -25.75
CA LYS A 61 17.27 -32.84 -26.42
C LYS A 61 17.32 -34.14 -25.61
N VAL A 62 17.29 -34.09 -24.29
CA VAL A 62 17.41 -35.27 -23.40
C VAL A 62 16.08 -35.97 -23.21
N LEU A 63 15.00 -35.20 -22.98
CA LEU A 63 13.65 -35.75 -22.91
C LEU A 63 13.22 -36.34 -24.27
N GLY A 64 13.75 -35.80 -25.37
CA GLY A 64 13.63 -36.37 -26.71
C GLY A 64 14.50 -37.61 -26.96
N ASN A 65 15.70 -37.73 -26.38
CA ASN A 65 16.66 -38.81 -26.69
C ASN A 65 16.61 -40.04 -25.76
N ASP A 66 16.42 -39.88 -24.45
CA ASP A 66 16.58 -41.00 -23.48
C ASP A 66 15.24 -41.63 -23.04
N HIS A 67 14.13 -40.91 -23.19
CA HIS A 67 12.79 -41.40 -22.86
C HIS A 67 11.78 -41.29 -24.01
N GLY A 68 12.12 -40.58 -25.09
CA GLY A 68 11.25 -40.41 -26.26
C GLY A 68 9.97 -39.59 -26.01
N VAL A 69 9.85 -38.90 -24.87
CA VAL A 69 8.62 -38.25 -24.40
C VAL A 69 8.97 -36.88 -23.78
N TYR A 70 9.50 -35.96 -24.61
CA TYR A 70 9.39 -34.52 -24.32
C TYR A 70 8.09 -34.02 -24.95
N ASP A 71 7.01 -34.09 -24.21
CA ASP A 71 5.74 -33.53 -24.65
C ASP A 71 5.51 -32.13 -24.05
N ASP A 72 4.49 -31.45 -24.56
CA ASP A 72 4.12 -30.12 -24.10
C ASP A 72 3.72 -30.10 -22.61
N ASN A 73 3.27 -31.23 -22.05
CA ASN A 73 2.87 -31.31 -20.64
C ASN A 73 4.10 -31.30 -19.73
N VAL A 74 5.16 -32.03 -20.08
CA VAL A 74 6.45 -32.00 -19.35
C VAL A 74 7.06 -30.60 -19.42
N ALA A 75 7.04 -29.97 -20.60
CA ALA A 75 7.56 -28.62 -20.77
C ALA A 75 6.78 -27.60 -19.92
N LYS A 76 5.44 -27.72 -19.86
CA LYS A 76 4.58 -26.84 -19.04
C LYS A 76 4.83 -27.07 -17.55
N PHE A 77 4.90 -28.32 -17.10
CA PHE A 77 5.19 -28.66 -15.71
C PHE A 77 6.51 -28.04 -15.23
N LEU A 78 7.60 -28.20 -15.98
CA LEU A 78 8.92 -27.68 -15.58
C LEU A 78 8.96 -26.15 -15.48
N TYR A 79 8.24 -25.47 -16.38
CA TYR A 79 8.08 -24.02 -16.32
C TYR A 79 7.30 -23.57 -15.06
N GLU A 80 6.31 -24.34 -14.65
CA GLU A 80 5.48 -24.05 -13.47
C GLU A 80 6.23 -24.34 -12.16
N VAL A 81 7.09 -25.37 -12.15
CA VAL A 81 8.04 -25.61 -11.06
C VAL A 81 8.97 -24.41 -10.87
N GLU A 82 9.53 -23.87 -11.96
CA GLU A 82 10.39 -22.67 -11.92
C GLU A 82 9.67 -21.44 -11.37
N ARG A 83 8.36 -21.30 -11.64
CA ARG A 83 7.55 -20.18 -11.16
C ARG A 83 7.12 -20.33 -9.69
N SER A 84 6.97 -21.55 -9.22
CA SER A 84 6.54 -21.85 -7.84
C SER A 84 7.61 -21.46 -6.80
N ALA A 85 7.22 -21.48 -5.52
CA ALA A 85 8.17 -21.30 -4.42
C ALA A 85 9.07 -22.52 -4.13
N ILE A 86 8.85 -23.66 -4.80
CA ILE A 86 9.55 -24.93 -4.53
C ILE A 86 11.08 -24.80 -4.74
N PRO A 87 11.60 -24.22 -5.84
CA PRO A 87 13.05 -24.12 -6.04
C PRO A 87 13.72 -23.24 -5.00
N ASP A 88 13.11 -22.10 -4.65
CA ASP A 88 13.61 -21.19 -3.61
C ASP A 88 13.60 -21.89 -2.24
N GLY A 89 12.51 -22.60 -1.90
CA GLY A 89 12.40 -23.39 -0.67
C GLY A 89 13.50 -24.46 -0.55
N LEU A 90 13.68 -25.29 -1.59
CA LEU A 90 14.70 -26.33 -1.63
C LEU A 90 16.12 -25.77 -1.53
N LYS A 91 16.39 -24.64 -2.18
CA LYS A 91 17.65 -23.91 -2.05
C LYS A 91 17.90 -23.47 -0.60
N HIS A 92 16.89 -22.89 0.04
CA HIS A 92 16.99 -22.46 1.43
C HIS A 92 17.19 -23.63 2.39
N PHE A 93 16.49 -24.76 2.20
CA PHE A 93 16.70 -25.98 2.99
C PHE A 93 18.11 -26.53 2.83
N SER A 94 18.61 -26.59 1.58
CA SER A 94 19.95 -27.06 1.28
C SER A 94 21.05 -26.15 1.86
N MET A 95 20.84 -24.83 1.92
CA MET A 95 21.81 -23.90 2.54
C MET A 95 21.90 -24.06 4.06
N CYS A 96 20.80 -24.47 4.71
CA CYS A 96 20.72 -24.54 6.17
C CYS A 96 20.79 -25.97 6.72
N GLY A 97 21.05 -26.97 5.85
CA GLY A 97 21.17 -28.37 6.24
C GLY A 97 19.85 -29.01 6.69
N LYS A 98 18.69 -28.45 6.29
CA LYS A 98 17.38 -29.08 6.52
C LYS A 98 17.09 -30.13 5.45
N GLU A 99 16.32 -31.15 5.82
CA GLU A 99 15.89 -32.17 4.88
C GLU A 99 14.97 -31.56 3.81
N PRO A 100 15.23 -31.80 2.52
CA PRO A 100 14.46 -31.25 1.41
C PRO A 100 13.05 -31.83 1.35
N GLU A 101 12.79 -32.95 2.04
CA GLU A 101 11.51 -33.67 2.03
C GLU A 101 10.30 -32.84 2.43
N THR A 102 10.51 -31.74 3.16
CA THR A 102 9.47 -30.77 3.51
C THR A 102 8.86 -30.08 2.28
N ALA A 103 9.60 -30.00 1.17
CA ALA A 103 9.10 -29.45 -0.09
C ALA A 103 8.35 -30.47 -0.96
N PHE A 104 8.45 -31.77 -0.65
CA PHE A 104 7.86 -32.83 -1.47
C PHE A 104 6.34 -32.69 -1.60
N PRO A 105 5.55 -32.38 -0.55
CA PRO A 105 4.10 -32.30 -0.71
C PRO A 105 3.63 -31.19 -1.65
N ALA A 106 4.29 -30.03 -1.65
CA ALA A 106 4.00 -28.96 -2.61
C ALA A 106 4.41 -29.34 -4.03
N PHE A 107 5.56 -30.01 -4.19
CA PHE A 107 5.99 -30.57 -5.47
C PHE A 107 5.00 -31.61 -6.00
N ASP A 108 4.53 -32.51 -5.13
CA ASP A 108 3.58 -33.56 -5.47
C ASP A 108 2.21 -32.97 -5.82
N LEU A 109 1.75 -31.94 -5.09
CA LEU A 109 0.55 -31.19 -5.41
C LEU A 109 0.63 -30.61 -6.83
N LEU A 110 1.75 -29.95 -7.17
CA LEU A 110 1.98 -29.40 -8.51
C LEU A 110 2.08 -30.51 -9.56
N TYR A 111 2.81 -31.59 -9.29
CA TYR A 111 2.94 -32.74 -10.19
C TYR A 111 1.56 -33.33 -10.53
N ASN A 112 0.71 -33.50 -9.52
CA ASN A 112 -0.63 -34.06 -9.67
C ASN A 112 -1.55 -33.18 -10.53
N SER A 113 -1.32 -31.87 -10.61
CA SER A 113 -2.04 -30.98 -11.54
C SER A 113 -1.74 -31.28 -13.02
N TYR A 114 -0.58 -31.88 -13.33
CA TYR A 114 -0.12 -32.19 -14.70
C TYR A 114 -0.07 -33.70 -15.00
N ALA A 115 -0.45 -34.55 -14.04
CA ALA A 115 -0.41 -36.00 -14.18
C ALA A 115 -1.43 -36.54 -15.22
N PRO A 116 -1.14 -37.66 -15.90
CA PRO A 116 0.09 -38.47 -15.77
C PRO A 116 1.27 -37.87 -16.56
N LEU A 117 2.43 -37.78 -15.92
CA LEU A 117 3.72 -37.47 -16.55
C LEU A 117 4.53 -38.76 -16.73
N PRO A 118 5.54 -38.79 -17.64
CA PRO A 118 6.30 -40.01 -17.93
C PRO A 118 7.25 -40.47 -16.80
N PHE A 119 7.33 -39.73 -15.70
CA PHE A 119 8.20 -40.00 -14.55
C PHE A 119 7.38 -40.04 -13.27
N SER A 120 7.73 -40.88 -12.29
CA SER A 120 7.10 -40.77 -10.98
C SER A 120 7.46 -39.44 -10.30
N SER A 121 6.51 -38.83 -9.59
CA SER A 121 6.70 -37.60 -8.80
C SER A 121 7.95 -37.67 -7.91
N ARG A 122 8.11 -38.79 -7.20
CA ARG A 122 9.25 -39.03 -6.30
C ARG A 122 10.60 -38.99 -7.03
N ALA A 123 10.73 -39.72 -8.13
CA ALA A 123 11.99 -39.77 -8.88
C ALA A 123 12.40 -38.40 -9.43
N LEU A 124 11.42 -37.59 -9.87
CA LEU A 124 11.67 -36.26 -10.40
C LEU A 124 12.07 -35.26 -9.30
N PHE A 125 11.44 -35.38 -8.13
CA PHE A 125 11.79 -34.59 -6.94
C PHE A 125 13.22 -34.88 -6.45
N ASP A 126 13.58 -36.17 -6.33
CA ASP A 126 14.92 -36.58 -5.91
C ASP A 126 15.98 -36.03 -6.87
N ALA A 127 15.71 -36.04 -8.17
CA ALA A 127 16.60 -35.47 -9.18
C ALA A 127 16.75 -33.94 -9.06
N LEU A 128 15.66 -33.20 -8.78
CA LEU A 128 15.67 -31.75 -8.52
C LEU A 128 16.54 -31.41 -7.32
N ASN A 129 16.41 -32.17 -6.24
CA ASN A 129 17.20 -31.99 -5.03
C ASN A 129 18.71 -32.24 -5.28
N VAL A 130 19.06 -33.33 -5.97
CA VAL A 130 20.47 -33.63 -6.33
C VAL A 130 21.07 -32.49 -7.15
N ALA A 131 20.31 -31.94 -8.09
CA ALA A 131 20.77 -30.85 -8.92
C ALA A 131 20.97 -29.53 -8.15
N ILE A 132 20.03 -29.17 -7.27
CA ILE A 132 20.14 -28.00 -6.40
C ILE A 132 21.39 -28.08 -5.53
N ARG A 133 21.59 -29.23 -4.87
CA ARG A 133 22.77 -29.47 -4.02
C ARG A 133 24.07 -29.37 -4.82
N THR A 134 24.13 -30.06 -5.96
CA THR A 134 25.32 -30.07 -6.83
C THR A 134 25.70 -28.66 -7.26
N ARG A 135 24.72 -27.84 -7.66
CA ARG A 135 25.01 -26.46 -8.07
C ARG A 135 25.37 -25.55 -6.90
N LEU A 136 24.70 -25.66 -5.75
CA LEU A 136 25.08 -24.89 -4.57
C LEU A 136 26.54 -25.15 -4.16
N HIS A 137 26.99 -26.40 -4.24
CA HIS A 137 28.38 -26.78 -4.00
C HIS A 137 29.36 -26.22 -5.04
N GLN A 138 28.96 -26.13 -6.32
CA GLN A 138 29.78 -25.55 -7.39
C GLN A 138 29.78 -24.01 -7.42
N SER A 139 28.70 -23.37 -6.94
CA SER A 139 28.50 -21.90 -7.01
C SER A 139 29.22 -21.14 -5.89
N VAL A 140 29.56 -21.83 -4.80
CA VAL A 140 30.15 -21.23 -3.59
C VAL A 140 31.58 -21.75 -3.44
N GLU A 141 32.51 -21.24 -4.26
CA GLU A 141 33.94 -21.54 -4.14
C GLU A 141 34.59 -20.93 -2.88
N GLU A 142 33.92 -20.00 -2.20
CA GLU A 142 34.40 -19.37 -0.97
C GLU A 142 33.73 -19.92 0.30
N LYS A 143 34.45 -20.79 1.01
CA LYS A 143 34.07 -21.40 2.30
C LYS A 143 33.59 -20.38 3.35
N VAL A 144 34.13 -19.15 3.31
CA VAL A 144 33.79 -18.04 4.21
C VAL A 144 32.37 -17.50 3.97
N LEU A 145 31.92 -17.43 2.72
CA LEU A 145 30.58 -16.94 2.37
C LEU A 145 29.51 -17.97 2.75
N TYR A 146 29.82 -19.25 2.58
CA TYR A 146 28.98 -20.36 3.06
C TYR A 146 28.83 -20.32 4.59
N GLU A 147 29.93 -20.09 5.33
CA GLU A 147 29.89 -19.97 6.79
C GLU A 147 29.19 -18.69 7.29
N ALA A 148 29.27 -17.57 6.55
CA ALA A 148 28.53 -16.35 6.87
C ALA A 148 27.00 -16.52 6.69
N ILE A 149 26.56 -17.23 5.64
CA ILE A 149 25.15 -17.59 5.42
C ILE A 149 24.67 -18.51 6.56
N LYS A 150 25.53 -19.45 6.97
CA LYS A 150 25.27 -20.34 8.11
C LYS A 150 25.24 -19.59 9.44
N ALA A 151 25.90 -18.44 9.59
CA ALA A 151 25.96 -17.67 10.84
C ALA A 151 24.74 -16.74 11.06
N ASN A 152 24.03 -16.33 10.00
CA ASN A 152 22.75 -15.60 10.10
C ASN A 152 21.53 -16.52 10.39
N THR A 153 21.77 -17.69 10.99
CA THR A 153 20.83 -18.81 11.05
C THR A 153 19.57 -18.54 11.85
N GLY A 154 19.57 -17.68 12.88
CA GLY A 154 18.42 -17.53 13.78
C GLY A 154 17.13 -17.07 13.08
N GLU A 155 17.20 -15.95 12.38
CA GLU A 155 16.08 -15.37 11.62
C GLU A 155 15.74 -16.23 10.38
N ILE A 156 16.76 -16.80 9.74
CA ILE A 156 16.59 -17.71 8.59
C ILE A 156 15.89 -19.00 9.00
N LEU A 157 16.20 -19.57 10.18
CA LEU A 157 15.61 -20.81 10.68
C LEU A 157 14.11 -20.66 10.96
N HIS A 158 13.69 -19.54 11.56
CA HIS A 158 12.26 -19.31 11.81
C HIS A 158 11.48 -19.17 10.49
N ARG A 159 12.01 -18.40 9.53
CA ARG A 159 11.42 -18.29 8.19
C ARG A 159 11.42 -19.62 7.44
N LEU A 160 12.43 -20.46 7.64
CA LEU A 160 12.50 -21.81 7.09
C LEU A 160 11.47 -22.76 7.70
N GLU A 161 11.18 -22.65 9.00
CA GLU A 161 10.13 -23.44 9.65
C GLU A 161 8.75 -23.06 9.10
N ALA A 162 8.49 -21.77 8.96
CA ALA A 162 7.26 -21.29 8.35
C ALA A 162 7.14 -21.75 6.88
N LEU A 163 8.22 -21.68 6.09
CA LEU A 163 8.26 -22.20 4.72
C LEU A 163 8.05 -23.71 4.67
N ALA A 164 8.71 -24.48 5.53
CA ALA A 164 8.55 -25.93 5.61
C ALA A 164 7.10 -26.30 5.95
N SER A 165 6.54 -25.68 6.98
CA SER A 165 5.14 -25.91 7.38
C SER A 165 4.17 -25.55 6.25
N CYS A 166 4.38 -24.44 5.55
CA CYS A 166 3.57 -24.05 4.39
C CYS A 166 3.62 -25.11 3.27
N LEU A 167 4.80 -25.64 2.96
CA LEU A 167 4.98 -26.65 1.93
C LEU A 167 4.43 -28.02 2.35
N GLU A 168 4.53 -28.37 3.63
CA GLU A 168 3.96 -29.59 4.21
C GLU A 168 2.43 -29.58 4.18
N ASN A 169 1.81 -28.43 4.48
CA ASN A 169 0.36 -28.26 4.46
C ASN A 169 -0.27 -28.55 3.08
N ALA A 170 0.51 -28.48 2.00
CA ALA A 170 0.07 -28.84 0.65
C ALA A 170 -0.37 -30.31 0.54
N GLN A 171 0.10 -31.22 1.41
CA GLN A 171 -0.28 -32.64 1.42
C GLN A 171 -1.79 -32.85 1.61
N SER A 172 -2.46 -31.94 2.32
CA SER A 172 -3.90 -32.02 2.63
C SER A 172 -4.81 -31.54 1.49
N LEU A 173 -4.23 -31.03 0.40
CA LEU A 173 -4.95 -30.40 -0.69
C LEU A 173 -5.21 -31.37 -1.85
N VAL A 174 -6.37 -31.22 -2.49
CA VAL A 174 -6.69 -31.91 -3.74
C VAL A 174 -6.26 -31.02 -4.91
N ALA A 175 -5.31 -31.51 -5.70
CA ALA A 175 -4.79 -30.80 -6.87
C ALA A 175 -5.92 -30.48 -7.87
N MET A 176 -6.04 -29.21 -8.24
CA MET A 176 -6.86 -28.80 -9.38
C MET A 176 -6.13 -29.18 -10.68
N PRO A 177 -6.83 -29.66 -11.73
CA PRO A 177 -6.22 -29.89 -13.04
C PRO A 177 -5.55 -28.62 -13.57
N ALA A 178 -4.35 -28.74 -14.15
CA ALA A 178 -3.55 -27.60 -14.61
C ALA A 178 -4.30 -26.67 -15.58
N GLY A 179 -5.12 -27.24 -16.48
CA GLY A 179 -5.95 -26.46 -17.40
C GLY A 179 -6.96 -25.58 -16.66
N GLN A 180 -7.68 -26.17 -15.70
CA GLN A 180 -8.68 -25.46 -14.89
C GLN A 180 -8.03 -24.39 -14.00
N PHE A 181 -6.90 -24.71 -13.37
CA PHE A 181 -6.16 -23.77 -12.54
C PHE A 181 -5.63 -22.58 -13.37
N GLY A 182 -5.05 -22.86 -14.54
CA GLY A 182 -4.56 -21.83 -15.45
C GLY A 182 -5.67 -20.92 -15.99
N GLU A 183 -6.81 -21.49 -16.39
CA GLU A 183 -7.98 -20.73 -16.86
C GLU A 183 -8.53 -19.81 -15.77
N LEU A 184 -8.71 -20.33 -14.54
CA LEU A 184 -9.17 -19.53 -13.41
C LEU A 184 -8.17 -18.44 -13.06
N ARG A 185 -6.87 -18.74 -13.04
CA ARG A 185 -5.82 -17.75 -12.78
C ARG A 185 -5.87 -16.60 -13.77
N ILE A 186 -6.06 -16.89 -15.06
CA ILE A 186 -6.20 -15.86 -16.10
C ILE A 186 -7.50 -15.07 -15.92
N LYS A 187 -8.61 -15.74 -15.62
CA LYS A 187 -9.92 -15.10 -15.40
C LYS A 187 -9.88 -14.13 -14.21
N VAL A 188 -9.32 -14.57 -13.09
CA VAL A 188 -9.09 -13.77 -11.90
C VAL A 188 -8.14 -12.61 -12.21
N ALA A 189 -7.00 -12.87 -12.85
CA ALA A 189 -6.05 -11.81 -13.21
C ALA A 189 -6.69 -10.74 -14.09
N LYS A 190 -7.45 -11.11 -15.14
CA LYS A 190 -8.20 -10.15 -15.97
C LYS A 190 -9.22 -9.35 -15.17
N GLY A 191 -9.90 -9.99 -14.23
CA GLY A 191 -10.82 -9.33 -13.31
C GLY A 191 -10.13 -8.27 -12.45
N ILE A 192 -8.97 -8.62 -11.87
CA ILE A 192 -8.16 -7.72 -11.05
C ILE A 192 -7.58 -6.57 -11.89
N GLU A 193 -7.05 -6.84 -13.08
CA GLU A 193 -6.59 -5.80 -14.01
C GLU A 193 -7.73 -4.81 -14.32
N ALA A 194 -8.90 -5.32 -14.69
CA ALA A 194 -10.05 -4.51 -15.07
C ALA A 194 -10.56 -3.61 -13.93
N SER A 195 -10.52 -4.10 -12.68
CA SER A 195 -10.89 -3.33 -11.49
C SER A 195 -9.86 -2.26 -11.12
N ASN A 196 -8.59 -2.42 -11.51
CA ASN A 196 -7.49 -1.54 -11.09
C ASN A 196 -6.93 -0.64 -12.22
N ARG A 197 -7.31 -0.84 -13.48
CA ARG A 197 -6.79 -0.11 -14.67
C ARG A 197 -7.07 1.38 -14.72
N GLN A 198 -8.07 1.85 -13.97
CA GLN A 198 -8.53 3.24 -14.01
C GLN A 198 -8.40 3.90 -12.64
N ILE A 199 -7.96 5.15 -12.67
CA ILE A 199 -8.01 6.05 -11.53
C ILE A 199 -9.02 7.17 -11.84
N ASN A 200 -9.81 7.51 -10.83
CA ASN A 200 -10.77 8.60 -10.91
C ASN A 200 -10.00 9.93 -10.75
N VAL A 201 -10.21 10.83 -11.71
CA VAL A 201 -9.57 12.14 -11.76
C VAL A 201 -10.62 13.20 -11.89
N GLU A 202 -10.42 14.27 -11.14
CA GLU A 202 -11.39 15.33 -11.07
C GLU A 202 -11.24 16.39 -12.15
N THR A 203 -12.36 16.73 -12.79
CA THR A 203 -12.42 17.72 -13.87
C THR A 203 -13.46 18.79 -13.61
N THR A 204 -13.40 19.87 -14.37
CA THR A 204 -14.46 20.89 -14.35
C THR A 204 -15.82 20.38 -14.82
N GLN A 205 -15.88 19.20 -15.44
CA GLN A 205 -17.11 18.61 -15.96
C GLN A 205 -17.63 17.42 -15.13
N GLY A 206 -16.95 17.05 -14.05
CA GLY A 206 -17.21 15.87 -13.23
C GLY A 206 -16.01 14.92 -13.16
N THR A 207 -16.18 13.76 -12.57
CA THR A 207 -15.10 12.77 -12.44
C THR A 207 -14.86 12.08 -13.78
N LYS A 208 -13.59 11.98 -14.17
CA LYS A 208 -13.12 11.33 -15.38
C LYS A 208 -12.27 10.12 -15.01
N LYS A 209 -12.63 8.95 -15.56
CA LYS A 209 -11.79 7.76 -15.45
C LYS A 209 -10.59 7.89 -16.39
N VAL A 210 -9.38 7.86 -15.84
CA VAL A 210 -8.13 7.95 -16.58
C VAL A 210 -7.36 6.64 -16.39
N LEU A 211 -6.68 6.16 -17.42
CA LEU A 211 -5.83 4.97 -17.29
C LEU A 211 -4.72 5.25 -16.27
N ILE A 212 -4.52 4.32 -15.34
CA ILE A 212 -3.51 4.45 -14.28
C ILE A 212 -2.12 4.69 -14.86
N THR A 213 -1.79 4.04 -15.98
CA THR A 213 -0.53 4.16 -16.73
C THR A 213 -0.28 5.54 -17.35
N LYS A 214 -1.32 6.37 -17.50
CA LYS A 214 -1.20 7.72 -18.08
C LYS A 214 -0.97 8.80 -17.04
N LEU A 215 -1.20 8.52 -15.76
CA LEU A 215 -1.23 9.52 -14.69
C LEU A 215 -0.31 9.17 -13.52
N VAL A 216 -0.25 7.90 -13.11
CA VAL A 216 0.53 7.51 -11.95
C VAL A 216 2.01 7.61 -12.27
N ILE A 217 2.73 8.31 -11.41
CA ILE A 217 4.19 8.34 -11.40
C ILE A 217 4.66 7.14 -10.60
N ALA A 218 5.59 6.36 -11.17
CA ALA A 218 6.13 5.20 -10.49
C ALA A 218 6.75 5.62 -9.15
N PRO A 219 6.31 5.04 -8.02
CA PRO A 219 6.75 5.48 -6.71
C PRO A 219 8.22 5.14 -6.47
N ARG A 220 8.91 6.02 -5.76
CA ARG A 220 10.25 5.77 -5.23
C ARG A 220 10.14 5.36 -3.77
N LEU A 221 10.73 4.21 -3.44
CA LEU A 221 10.73 3.69 -2.08
C LEU A 221 12.10 3.91 -1.44
N SER A 222 12.11 4.37 -0.21
CA SER A 222 13.34 4.49 0.59
C SER A 222 13.25 3.51 1.77
N PRO A 223 14.28 2.69 2.05
CA PRO A 223 14.29 1.84 3.23
C PRO A 223 14.26 2.70 4.51
N LEU A 224 13.67 2.14 5.56
CA LEU A 224 13.56 2.74 6.90
C LEU A 224 14.16 1.79 7.94
N SER A 225 14.98 2.33 8.84
CA SER A 225 15.37 1.63 10.06
C SER A 225 14.32 1.84 11.18
N GLN A 226 14.32 0.99 12.21
CA GLN A 226 13.50 1.24 13.40
C GLN A 226 13.83 2.57 14.07
N LEU A 227 15.11 2.97 14.08
CA LEU A 227 15.54 4.26 14.60
C LEU A 227 14.92 5.41 13.79
N ASP A 228 14.85 5.27 12.45
CA ASP A 228 14.20 6.26 11.59
C ASP A 228 12.72 6.43 11.92
N VAL A 229 12.01 5.33 12.22
CA VAL A 229 10.59 5.35 12.63
C VAL A 229 10.42 6.05 13.97
N LEU A 230 11.33 5.82 14.93
CA LEU A 230 11.34 6.52 16.23
C LEU A 230 11.66 8.01 16.08
N THR A 231 12.48 8.38 15.10
CA THR A 231 12.86 9.77 14.80
C THR A 231 12.00 10.43 13.71
N ALA A 232 10.95 9.76 13.21
CA ALA A 232 10.16 10.17 12.04
C ALA A 232 9.31 11.45 12.22
N HIS A 233 9.72 12.32 13.13
CA HIS A 233 9.24 13.67 13.36
C HIS A 233 10.28 14.76 13.02
N ARG A 234 11.44 14.39 12.46
CA ARG A 234 12.44 15.36 11.94
C ARG A 234 12.88 14.97 10.54
N ASP A 235 12.59 15.82 9.56
CA ASP A 235 13.32 15.97 8.29
C ASP A 235 13.76 14.69 7.55
N ALA A 236 12.99 13.59 7.67
CA ALA A 236 13.32 12.29 7.07
C ALA A 236 13.25 12.26 5.53
N HIS A 237 12.93 13.39 4.89
CA HIS A 237 12.68 13.50 3.46
C HIS A 237 13.77 14.25 2.68
N HIS A 238 14.75 14.87 3.34
CA HIS A 238 15.87 15.47 2.62
C HIS A 238 16.91 14.41 2.22
N GLU A 239 17.07 14.27 0.91
CA GLU A 239 18.16 13.56 0.20
C GLU A 239 18.58 12.19 0.77
N ARG A 240 17.64 11.26 0.90
CA ARG A 240 18.00 9.85 1.09
C ARG A 240 18.56 9.28 -0.23
N THR A 241 19.86 8.97 -0.21
CA THR A 241 20.67 8.54 -1.35
C THR A 241 20.38 7.12 -1.87
N HIS A 242 19.50 6.36 -1.19
CA HIS A 242 19.24 4.95 -1.49
C HIS A 242 17.77 4.69 -1.83
N ASN A 243 17.32 5.22 -2.97
CA ASN A 243 15.98 4.93 -3.49
C ASN A 243 15.95 3.59 -4.23
N VAL A 244 14.98 2.75 -3.89
CA VAL A 244 14.61 1.55 -4.64
C VAL A 244 13.56 1.92 -5.68
N THR A 245 13.81 1.55 -6.94
CA THR A 245 12.83 1.74 -8.01
C THR A 245 11.66 0.79 -7.82
N TYR A 246 10.47 1.21 -8.26
CA TYR A 246 9.26 0.37 -8.20
C TYR A 246 9.47 -1.04 -8.81
N ILE A 247 10.12 -1.15 -9.97
CA ILE A 247 10.37 -2.44 -10.63
C ILE A 247 11.31 -3.32 -9.80
N ASN A 248 12.38 -2.75 -9.26
CA ASN A 248 13.30 -3.49 -8.41
C ASN A 248 12.61 -3.93 -7.13
N PHE A 249 11.85 -3.05 -6.49
CA PHE A 249 11.06 -3.37 -5.31
C PHE A 249 10.13 -4.56 -5.61
N ARG A 250 9.28 -4.44 -6.64
CA ARG A 250 8.32 -5.48 -7.09
C ARG A 250 8.95 -6.87 -7.22
N ARG A 251 10.20 -6.94 -7.71
CA ARG A 251 10.89 -8.21 -7.97
C ARG A 251 11.74 -8.73 -6.80
N THR A 252 11.92 -7.96 -5.73
CA THR A 252 12.88 -8.30 -4.66
C THR A 252 12.28 -8.40 -3.25
N PHE A 253 11.14 -7.75 -2.98
CA PHE A 253 10.57 -7.81 -1.62
C PHE A 253 10.08 -9.24 -1.29
N SER A 254 10.19 -9.60 -0.01
CA SER A 254 9.57 -10.80 0.56
C SER A 254 8.46 -10.38 1.52
N ARG A 255 8.81 -9.69 2.60
CA ARG A 255 7.86 -9.07 3.54
C ARG A 255 8.23 -7.60 3.70
N ALA A 256 7.30 -6.70 3.43
CA ALA A 256 7.56 -5.27 3.50
C ALA A 256 6.42 -4.49 4.16
N VAL A 257 6.78 -3.47 4.92
CA VAL A 257 5.85 -2.47 5.43
C VAL A 257 6.11 -1.15 4.71
N ILE A 258 5.09 -0.60 4.08
CA ILE A 258 5.15 0.68 3.38
C ILE A 258 4.48 1.75 4.24
N LEU A 259 5.31 2.59 4.83
CA LEU A 259 4.89 3.74 5.60
C LEU A 259 4.81 4.99 4.70
N GLY A 260 3.94 5.92 5.06
CA GLY A 260 3.90 7.23 4.40
C GLY A 260 2.77 8.12 4.90
N ASP A 261 2.83 9.39 4.53
CA ASP A 261 1.83 10.38 4.93
C ASP A 261 0.43 10.08 4.32
N PRO A 262 -0.65 10.63 4.92
CA PRO A 262 -1.96 10.69 4.28
C PRO A 262 -1.85 11.33 2.88
N GLY A 263 -2.47 10.72 1.87
CA GLY A 263 -2.37 11.19 0.48
C GLY A 263 -1.03 10.91 -0.21
N GLY A 264 -0.07 10.26 0.47
CA GLY A 264 1.24 9.89 -0.10
C GLY A 264 1.21 8.82 -1.20
N GLY A 265 0.04 8.26 -1.52
CA GLY A 265 -0.11 7.29 -2.62
C GLY A 265 0.04 5.82 -2.24
N LYS A 266 -0.09 5.45 -0.95
CA LYS A 266 0.00 4.05 -0.48
C LYS A 266 -1.01 3.12 -1.15
N SER A 267 -2.29 3.48 -1.12
CA SER A 267 -3.34 2.71 -1.82
C SER A 267 -3.19 2.78 -3.34
N THR A 268 -2.60 3.84 -3.88
CA THR A 268 -2.26 3.93 -5.31
C THR A 268 -1.12 2.97 -5.67
N LEU A 269 -0.14 2.75 -4.78
CA LEU A 269 0.91 1.74 -4.95
C LEU A 269 0.32 0.33 -4.98
N THR A 270 -0.56 -0.02 -4.02
CA THR A 270 -1.20 -1.35 -3.99
C THR A 270 -2.09 -1.56 -5.23
N GLN A 271 -2.84 -0.54 -5.64
CA GLN A 271 -3.61 -0.56 -6.90
C GLN A 271 -2.71 -0.73 -8.13
N LEU A 272 -1.56 -0.03 -8.19
CA LEU A 272 -0.61 -0.15 -9.29
C LEU A 272 0.01 -1.55 -9.34
N LEU A 273 0.36 -2.14 -8.20
CA LEU A 273 0.84 -3.52 -8.12
C LEU A 273 -0.21 -4.52 -8.60
N CYS A 274 -1.47 -4.35 -8.19
CA CYS A 274 -2.59 -5.15 -8.67
C CYS A 274 -2.71 -5.08 -10.19
N TYR A 275 -2.73 -3.86 -10.76
CA TYR A 275 -2.83 -3.65 -12.19
C TYR A 275 -1.65 -4.26 -12.95
N ASP A 276 -0.42 -3.95 -12.55
CA ASP A 276 0.78 -4.36 -13.28
C ASP A 276 0.96 -5.87 -13.27
N LEU A 277 0.89 -6.51 -12.10
CA LEU A 277 1.10 -7.96 -11.99
C LEU A 277 0.00 -8.75 -12.71
N ALA A 278 -1.25 -8.33 -12.56
CA ALA A 278 -2.36 -8.93 -13.30
C ALA A 278 -2.23 -8.76 -14.82
N ASN A 279 -1.78 -7.60 -15.28
CA ASN A 279 -1.52 -7.35 -16.69
C ASN A 279 -0.34 -8.20 -17.21
N GLN A 280 0.72 -8.40 -16.42
CA GLN A 280 1.83 -9.29 -16.79
C GLN A 280 1.37 -10.74 -16.97
N ILE A 281 0.49 -11.25 -16.11
CA ILE A 281 -0.13 -12.59 -16.27
C ILE A 281 -0.88 -12.68 -17.61
N GLY A 282 -1.68 -11.65 -17.95
CA GLY A 282 -2.40 -11.61 -19.23
C GLY A 282 -1.48 -11.53 -20.46
N LEU A 283 -0.38 -10.77 -20.37
CA LEU A 283 0.61 -10.66 -21.44
C LEU A 283 1.38 -11.98 -21.63
N GLU A 284 1.70 -12.67 -20.55
CA GLU A 284 2.38 -13.97 -20.60
C GLU A 284 1.53 -15.03 -21.30
N THR A 285 0.20 -15.01 -21.11
CA THR A 285 -0.72 -15.87 -21.89
C THR A 285 -0.62 -15.62 -23.40
N SER A 286 -0.44 -14.35 -23.80
CA SER A 286 -0.36 -13.95 -25.22
C SER A 286 1.03 -14.17 -25.81
N THR A 287 2.06 -14.13 -24.97
CA THR A 287 3.48 -14.31 -25.36
C THR A 287 4.20 -15.25 -24.39
N PRO A 288 3.85 -16.55 -24.39
CA PRO A 288 4.36 -17.50 -23.40
C PRO A 288 5.89 -17.58 -23.41
N ARG A 289 6.50 -17.63 -22.22
CA ARG A 289 7.94 -17.86 -22.01
C ARG A 289 8.88 -16.82 -22.65
N HIS A 290 8.36 -15.62 -22.93
CA HIS A 290 9.18 -14.52 -23.45
C HIS A 290 10.26 -14.09 -22.42
N PRO A 291 11.51 -13.81 -22.83
CA PRO A 291 12.61 -13.49 -21.91
C PRO A 291 12.47 -12.26 -21.03
N SER A 292 11.52 -11.38 -21.33
CA SER A 292 11.25 -10.19 -20.53
C SER A 292 10.50 -10.48 -19.22
N PHE A 293 9.84 -11.63 -19.11
CA PHE A 293 9.05 -11.99 -17.92
C PHE A 293 9.98 -12.47 -16.80
N ASP A 294 9.85 -11.84 -15.65
CA ASP A 294 10.39 -12.35 -14.40
C ASP A 294 9.30 -13.18 -13.70
N THR A 295 9.64 -14.30 -13.07
CA THR A 295 8.64 -15.13 -12.38
C THR A 295 7.92 -14.36 -11.27
N ARG A 296 8.59 -13.38 -10.63
CA ARG A 296 7.99 -12.46 -9.65
C ARG A 296 6.97 -11.51 -10.26
N ASP A 297 7.05 -11.25 -11.55
CA ASP A 297 6.07 -10.42 -12.25
C ASP A 297 4.80 -11.18 -12.60
N LEU A 298 4.79 -12.50 -12.45
CA LEU A 298 3.65 -13.38 -12.74
C LEU A 298 2.89 -13.78 -11.47
N MET A 299 3.15 -13.17 -10.32
CA MET A 299 2.41 -13.49 -9.09
C MET A 299 1.02 -12.85 -9.11
N LEU A 300 0.00 -13.61 -8.68
CA LEU A 300 -1.38 -13.14 -8.61
C LEU A 300 -1.54 -12.15 -7.44
N PRO A 301 -1.92 -10.89 -7.69
CA PRO A 301 -2.03 -9.90 -6.62
C PRO A 301 -3.35 -9.96 -5.88
N LEU A 302 -3.31 -10.31 -4.60
CA LEU A 302 -4.47 -10.41 -3.72
C LEU A 302 -4.47 -9.24 -2.73
N ARG A 303 -5.41 -8.29 -2.90
CA ARG A 303 -5.51 -7.09 -2.07
C ARG A 303 -6.55 -7.24 -0.96
N ILE A 304 -6.13 -6.98 0.27
CA ILE A 304 -6.95 -7.03 1.48
C ILE A 304 -7.05 -5.61 2.04
N VAL A 305 -8.26 -5.03 2.04
CA VAL A 305 -8.49 -3.72 2.67
C VAL A 305 -8.77 -3.95 4.15
N LEU A 306 -7.82 -3.56 5.01
CA LEU A 306 -7.80 -4.00 6.42
C LEU A 306 -8.99 -3.51 7.24
N ARG A 307 -9.47 -2.29 7.01
CA ARG A 307 -10.70 -1.79 7.66
C ARG A 307 -11.95 -2.60 7.29
N THR A 308 -12.04 -3.08 6.05
CA THR A 308 -13.21 -3.83 5.58
C THR A 308 -13.19 -5.24 6.15
N LEU A 309 -11.99 -5.83 6.29
CA LEU A 309 -11.80 -7.07 7.03
C LEU A 309 -12.18 -6.92 8.51
N GLU A 310 -11.69 -5.88 9.19
CA GLU A 310 -11.98 -5.61 10.61
C GLU A 310 -13.48 -5.48 10.86
N LYS A 311 -14.22 -4.77 10.00
CA LYS A 311 -15.69 -4.67 10.07
C LYS A 311 -16.39 -6.02 9.91
N LYS A 312 -15.93 -6.88 8.99
CA LYS A 312 -16.50 -8.24 8.86
C LYS A 312 -16.25 -9.06 10.13
N GLN A 313 -15.09 -8.89 10.77
CA GLN A 313 -14.78 -9.52 12.06
C GLN A 313 -15.60 -8.99 13.23
N GLN A 314 -15.95 -7.71 13.23
CA GLN A 314 -16.86 -7.16 14.24
C GLN A 314 -18.27 -7.76 14.15
N LYS A 315 -18.73 -8.08 12.93
CA LYS A 315 -20.03 -8.75 12.70
C LYS A 315 -19.98 -10.24 12.99
N ASP A 316 -18.89 -10.88 12.58
CA ASP A 316 -18.64 -12.30 12.76
C ASP A 316 -17.18 -12.49 13.21
N PRO A 317 -16.94 -12.68 14.53
CA PRO A 317 -15.60 -12.87 15.06
C PRO A 317 -14.85 -14.08 14.51
N SER A 318 -15.53 -15.02 13.85
CA SER A 318 -14.91 -16.17 13.20
C SER A 318 -14.41 -15.88 11.78
N TYR A 319 -14.75 -14.72 11.22
CA TYR A 319 -14.42 -14.34 9.86
C TYR A 319 -12.90 -14.10 9.70
N THR A 320 -12.27 -14.81 8.76
CA THR A 320 -10.81 -14.80 8.59
C THR A 320 -10.35 -14.00 7.37
N ILE A 321 -9.04 -13.75 7.28
CA ILE A 321 -8.41 -13.23 6.04
C ILE A 321 -8.69 -14.16 4.85
N PHE A 322 -8.72 -15.47 5.10
CA PHE A 322 -9.00 -16.45 4.06
C PHE A 322 -10.43 -16.29 3.52
N ASP A 323 -11.42 -16.11 4.39
CA ASP A 323 -12.82 -15.88 4.00
C ASP A 323 -12.98 -14.58 3.20
N TYR A 324 -12.25 -13.53 3.59
CA TYR A 324 -12.20 -12.28 2.84
C TYR A 324 -11.75 -12.51 1.40
N LEU A 325 -10.65 -13.24 1.20
CA LEU A 325 -10.10 -13.50 -0.12
C LEU A 325 -11.02 -14.41 -0.95
N VAL A 326 -11.69 -15.40 -0.34
CA VAL A 326 -12.68 -16.23 -1.03
C VAL A 326 -13.86 -15.38 -1.52
N ASP A 327 -14.36 -14.46 -0.68
CA ASP A 327 -15.45 -13.56 -1.04
C ASP A 327 -15.11 -12.64 -2.22
N GLU A 328 -13.86 -12.15 -2.28
CA GLU A 328 -13.39 -11.33 -3.41
C GLU A 328 -13.21 -12.16 -4.69
N LEU A 329 -12.69 -13.39 -4.56
CA LEU A 329 -12.38 -14.23 -5.71
C LEU A 329 -13.62 -14.91 -6.31
N ARG A 330 -14.66 -15.20 -5.52
CA ARG A 330 -15.86 -15.90 -6.00
C ARG A 330 -16.54 -15.18 -7.17
N VAL A 331 -16.44 -13.86 -7.24
CA VAL A 331 -16.99 -13.03 -8.34
C VAL A 331 -16.40 -13.46 -9.70
N TYR A 332 -15.16 -13.94 -9.70
CA TYR A 332 -14.46 -14.44 -10.89
C TYR A 332 -14.59 -15.96 -11.06
N CYS A 333 -15.03 -16.67 -10.03
CA CYS A 333 -15.24 -18.12 -10.03
C CYS A 333 -16.74 -18.49 -10.22
N ASP A 334 -17.48 -17.72 -11.02
CA ASP A 334 -18.91 -17.97 -11.30
C ASP A 334 -19.78 -18.01 -10.03
N ASN A 335 -19.37 -17.26 -9.00
CA ASN A 335 -19.93 -17.26 -7.65
C ASN A 335 -19.89 -18.62 -6.92
N ASP A 336 -19.03 -19.55 -7.37
CA ASP A 336 -18.78 -20.81 -6.71
C ASP A 336 -17.73 -20.64 -5.60
N GLN A 337 -18.20 -20.72 -4.35
CA GLN A 337 -17.36 -20.62 -3.15
C GLN A 337 -16.36 -21.79 -3.03
N SER A 338 -16.76 -23.00 -3.42
CA SER A 338 -15.91 -24.19 -3.33
C SER A 338 -14.74 -24.10 -4.30
N LEU A 339 -15.03 -23.66 -5.53
CA LEU A 339 -14.03 -23.45 -6.57
C LEU A 339 -13.05 -22.34 -6.20
N ALA A 340 -13.55 -21.20 -5.72
CA ALA A 340 -12.72 -20.09 -5.24
C ALA A 340 -11.82 -20.53 -4.07
N THR A 341 -12.37 -21.33 -3.14
CA THR A 341 -11.61 -21.87 -1.99
C THR A 341 -10.49 -22.79 -2.45
N GLN A 342 -10.76 -23.73 -3.36
CA GLN A 342 -9.74 -24.66 -3.86
C GLN A 342 -8.64 -23.92 -4.62
N PHE A 343 -9.04 -23.00 -5.51
CA PHE A 343 -8.12 -22.16 -6.27
C PHE A 343 -7.20 -21.34 -5.35
N LEU A 344 -7.78 -20.67 -4.35
CA LEU A 344 -7.02 -19.84 -3.41
C LEU A 344 -6.04 -20.68 -2.58
N LYS A 345 -6.46 -21.84 -2.03
CA LYS A 345 -5.57 -22.72 -1.26
C LYS A 345 -4.38 -23.18 -2.08
N GLN A 346 -4.61 -23.60 -3.32
CA GLN A 346 -3.54 -24.05 -4.21
C GLN A 346 -2.60 -22.90 -4.58
N ALA A 347 -3.14 -21.74 -4.95
CA ALA A 347 -2.33 -20.57 -5.31
C ALA A 347 -1.43 -20.07 -4.16
N LEU A 348 -1.97 -20.03 -2.94
CA LEU A 348 -1.21 -19.63 -1.74
C LEU A 348 -0.14 -20.69 -1.38
N SER A 349 -0.49 -21.97 -1.42
CA SER A 349 0.44 -23.05 -1.03
C SER A 349 1.63 -23.17 -1.99
N LEU A 350 1.40 -22.94 -3.28
CA LEU A 350 2.44 -22.94 -4.32
C LEU A 350 3.27 -21.65 -4.37
N GLY A 351 2.89 -20.62 -3.59
CA GLY A 351 3.57 -19.32 -3.57
C GLY A 351 3.33 -18.48 -4.82
N GLU A 352 2.21 -18.69 -5.52
CA GLU A 352 1.90 -18.03 -6.79
C GLU A 352 1.13 -16.71 -6.63
N ALA A 353 0.98 -16.25 -5.39
CA ALA A 353 0.27 -15.03 -5.05
C ALA A 353 1.16 -14.06 -4.26
N VAL A 354 0.85 -12.77 -4.41
CA VAL A 354 1.35 -11.71 -3.54
C VAL A 354 0.20 -11.14 -2.72
N LEU A 355 0.43 -10.97 -1.42
CA LEU A 355 -0.56 -10.47 -0.46
C LEU A 355 -0.35 -8.97 -0.24
N LEU A 356 -1.38 -8.16 -0.46
CA LEU A 356 -1.33 -6.70 -0.34
C LEU A 356 -2.33 -6.25 0.73
N PHE A 357 -1.88 -6.08 1.97
CA PHE A 357 -2.67 -5.57 3.08
C PHE A 357 -2.65 -4.04 3.07
N ASP A 358 -3.79 -3.43 2.75
CA ASP A 358 -3.91 -1.98 2.56
C ASP A 358 -4.60 -1.33 3.77
N GLY A 359 -3.88 -0.43 4.45
CA GLY A 359 -4.44 0.50 5.42
C GLY A 359 -4.51 0.01 6.87
N LEU A 360 -3.39 -0.39 7.48
CA LEU A 360 -3.36 -0.82 8.89
C LEU A 360 -3.74 0.32 9.84
N ASP A 361 -3.36 1.55 9.52
CA ASP A 361 -3.74 2.76 10.27
C ASP A 361 -5.24 3.08 10.20
N GLU A 362 -5.99 2.44 9.31
CA GLU A 362 -7.43 2.65 9.19
C GLU A 362 -8.21 1.90 10.29
N VAL A 363 -7.59 0.96 11.00
CA VAL A 363 -8.12 0.38 12.23
C VAL A 363 -7.86 1.37 13.37
N LEU A 364 -8.91 2.07 13.80
CA LEU A 364 -8.81 3.23 14.69
C LEU A 364 -8.39 2.82 16.12
N GLU A 365 -9.06 1.81 16.67
CA GLU A 365 -8.79 1.33 18.02
C GLU A 365 -7.43 0.62 18.09
N VAL A 366 -6.55 1.07 18.99
CA VAL A 366 -5.18 0.52 19.11
C VAL A 366 -5.20 -0.97 19.43
N GLY A 367 -6.12 -1.42 20.28
CA GLY A 367 -6.28 -2.84 20.62
C GLY A 367 -6.66 -3.69 19.40
N ALA A 368 -7.63 -3.21 18.61
CA ALA A 368 -8.04 -3.88 17.36
C ALA A 368 -6.92 -3.85 16.32
N ARG A 369 -6.15 -2.75 16.22
CA ARG A 369 -5.00 -2.63 15.32
C ARG A 369 -3.90 -3.64 15.67
N ARG A 370 -3.61 -3.84 16.96
CA ARG A 370 -2.65 -4.87 17.42
C ARG A 370 -3.13 -6.28 17.09
N ALA A 371 -4.41 -6.57 17.32
CA ALA A 371 -4.99 -7.86 16.94
C ALA A 371 -4.91 -8.08 15.42
N MET A 372 -5.18 -7.05 14.62
CA MET A 372 -5.06 -7.10 13.16
C MET A 372 -3.62 -7.34 12.71
N ALA A 373 -2.63 -6.65 13.31
CA ALA A 373 -1.22 -6.87 13.03
C ALA A 373 -0.82 -8.33 13.31
N ALA A 374 -1.20 -8.87 14.47
CA ALA A 374 -0.94 -10.26 14.83
C ALA A 374 -1.61 -11.25 13.87
N LEU A 375 -2.85 -10.96 13.43
CA LEU A 375 -3.56 -11.77 12.45
C LEU A 375 -2.86 -11.78 11.08
N ILE A 376 -2.38 -10.63 10.62
CA ILE A 376 -1.59 -10.51 9.39
C ILE A 376 -0.32 -11.35 9.50
N GLU A 377 0.41 -11.23 10.62
CA GLU A 377 1.62 -12.01 10.84
C GLU A 377 1.33 -13.50 10.81
N GLN A 378 0.31 -13.98 11.52
CA GLN A 378 -0.09 -15.39 11.51
C GLN A 378 -0.40 -15.87 10.09
N PHE A 379 -1.14 -15.10 9.30
CA PHE A 379 -1.48 -15.46 7.92
C PHE A 379 -0.25 -15.48 7.01
N VAL A 380 0.63 -14.49 7.12
CA VAL A 380 1.88 -14.40 6.35
C VAL A 380 2.89 -15.48 6.76
N HIS A 381 2.84 -15.98 8.00
CA HIS A 381 3.61 -17.14 8.43
C HIS A 381 3.02 -18.45 7.89
N ALA A 382 1.69 -18.60 7.91
CA ALA A 382 1.02 -19.77 7.33
C ALA A 382 1.27 -19.90 5.83
N TYR A 383 1.40 -18.78 5.12
CA TYR A 383 1.69 -18.72 3.68
C TYR A 383 3.04 -18.03 3.41
N ALA A 384 4.11 -18.50 4.05
CA ALA A 384 5.44 -17.88 4.01
C ALA A 384 6.08 -17.82 2.60
N THR A 385 5.57 -18.61 1.66
CA THR A 385 5.98 -18.60 0.24
C THR A 385 5.45 -17.39 -0.53
N CYS A 386 4.37 -16.76 -0.05
CA CYS A 386 3.75 -15.60 -0.67
C CYS A 386 4.40 -14.28 -0.21
N PRO A 387 4.96 -13.48 -1.13
CA PRO A 387 5.43 -12.15 -0.77
C PRO A 387 4.27 -11.28 -0.27
N SER A 388 4.56 -10.44 0.72
CA SER A 388 3.54 -9.69 1.45
C SER A 388 3.92 -8.23 1.65
N ILE A 389 2.97 -7.33 1.42
CA ILE A 389 3.08 -5.89 1.69
C ILE A 389 1.99 -5.47 2.67
N VAL A 390 2.36 -4.69 3.68
CA VAL A 390 1.41 -4.00 4.56
C VAL A 390 1.59 -2.49 4.41
N THR A 391 0.53 -1.74 4.18
CA THR A 391 0.58 -0.26 4.14
C THR A 391 0.07 0.34 5.45
N SER A 392 0.72 1.41 5.92
CA SER A 392 0.27 2.15 7.10
C SER A 392 0.71 3.62 7.05
N ARG A 393 0.10 4.48 7.85
CA ARG A 393 0.68 5.82 8.15
C ARG A 393 1.92 5.66 9.03
N ILE A 394 2.90 6.55 8.86
CA ILE A 394 4.08 6.60 9.74
C ILE A 394 3.62 6.86 11.19
N VAL A 395 2.77 7.87 11.35
CA VAL A 395 2.14 8.22 12.62
C VAL A 395 1.12 7.14 13.00
N GLY A 396 1.25 6.59 14.21
CA GLY A 396 0.38 5.53 14.73
C GLY A 396 0.83 4.10 14.41
N TYR A 397 1.86 3.91 13.57
CA TYR A 397 2.41 2.58 13.30
C TYR A 397 3.10 1.97 14.54
N LYS A 398 3.78 2.80 15.34
CA LYS A 398 4.46 2.38 16.58
C LYS A 398 3.52 1.75 17.62
N ASP A 399 2.22 2.01 17.53
CA ASP A 399 1.24 1.51 18.50
C ASP A 399 0.88 0.04 18.22
N ALA A 400 1.07 -0.41 16.98
CA ALA A 400 0.85 -1.77 16.51
C ALA A 400 1.86 -2.14 15.40
N PRO A 401 3.16 -2.21 15.71
CA PRO A 401 4.18 -2.53 14.71
C PRO A 401 4.10 -4.01 14.34
N LEU A 402 4.41 -4.33 13.09
CA LEU A 402 4.69 -5.71 12.69
C LEU A 402 6.11 -6.12 13.12
N SER A 403 6.35 -7.43 13.13
CA SER A 403 7.61 -8.08 13.47
C SER A 403 8.78 -7.61 12.61
N GLU A 404 10.00 -7.80 13.12
CA GLU A 404 11.24 -7.41 12.44
C GLU A 404 11.47 -8.15 11.12
N ASP A 405 10.72 -9.22 10.86
CA ASP A 405 10.73 -9.92 9.58
C ASP A 405 10.28 -9.05 8.41
N PHE A 406 9.55 -7.97 8.68
CA PHE A 406 9.07 -7.03 7.68
C PHE A 406 10.07 -5.89 7.45
N SER A 407 10.59 -5.83 6.23
CA SER A 407 11.44 -4.72 5.80
C SER A 407 10.63 -3.41 5.67
N MET A 408 10.98 -2.41 6.47
CA MET A 408 10.27 -1.14 6.45
C MET A 408 10.78 -0.23 5.32
N HIS A 409 9.84 0.40 4.63
CA HIS A 409 10.09 1.35 3.56
C HIS A 409 9.14 2.54 3.69
N THR A 410 9.55 3.70 3.25
CA THR A 410 8.68 4.86 3.07
C THR A 410 8.47 5.17 1.60
N LEU A 411 7.28 5.66 1.26
CA LEU A 411 7.07 6.36 0.01
C LEU A 411 7.82 7.69 0.04
N SER A 412 8.61 7.93 -1.00
CA SER A 412 9.29 9.21 -1.18
C SER A 412 8.31 10.24 -1.69
N ARG A 413 8.46 11.46 -1.21
CA ARG A 413 7.78 12.64 -1.73
C ARG A 413 8.12 12.89 -3.20
N LEU A 414 7.17 13.49 -3.94
CA LEU A 414 7.39 13.84 -5.34
C LEU A 414 8.50 14.89 -5.44
N ASN A 415 9.52 14.61 -6.25
CA ASN A 415 10.54 15.60 -6.56
C ASN A 415 10.03 16.61 -7.61
N LYS A 416 10.80 17.67 -7.85
CA LYS A 416 10.43 18.74 -8.80
C LYS A 416 10.11 18.22 -10.22
N GLU A 417 10.80 17.20 -10.70
CA GLU A 417 10.55 16.61 -12.02
C GLU A 417 9.25 15.79 -12.03
N GLU A 418 9.01 15.01 -10.98
CA GLU A 418 7.81 14.21 -10.79
C GLU A 418 6.57 15.11 -10.63
N VAL A 419 6.67 16.21 -9.87
CA VAL A 419 5.64 17.24 -9.76
C VAL A 419 5.32 17.81 -11.15
N ARG A 420 6.34 18.21 -11.92
CA ARG A 420 6.13 18.74 -13.28
C ARG A 420 5.45 17.73 -14.20
N LYS A 421 5.91 16.47 -14.17
CA LYS A 421 5.38 15.39 -14.98
C LYS A 421 3.93 15.09 -14.62
N PHE A 422 3.63 14.95 -13.34
CA PHE A 422 2.27 14.70 -12.84
C PHE A 422 1.33 15.86 -13.19
N SER A 423 1.71 17.11 -12.94
CA SER A 423 0.89 18.28 -13.29
C SER A 423 0.60 18.34 -14.79
N GLY A 424 1.60 18.10 -15.65
CA GLY A 424 1.41 18.07 -17.10
C GLY A 424 0.49 16.94 -17.56
N GLN A 425 0.68 15.72 -17.03
CA GLN A 425 -0.17 14.57 -17.33
C GLN A 425 -1.62 14.80 -16.87
N LEU A 426 -1.80 15.35 -15.68
CA LEU A 426 -3.10 15.63 -15.10
C LEU A 426 -3.84 16.72 -15.90
N ILE A 427 -3.20 17.85 -16.18
CA ILE A 427 -3.79 18.93 -16.99
C ILE A 427 -4.18 18.40 -18.38
N ARG A 428 -3.31 17.61 -19.01
CA ARG A 428 -3.62 16.99 -20.31
C ARG A 428 -4.82 16.06 -20.23
N ALA A 429 -4.86 15.20 -19.20
CA ALA A 429 -5.94 14.23 -19.01
C ALA A 429 -7.28 14.93 -18.76
N VAL A 430 -7.27 16.03 -18.02
CA VAL A 430 -8.47 16.75 -17.56
C VAL A 430 -8.98 17.75 -18.60
N SER A 431 -8.09 18.53 -19.23
CA SER A 431 -8.45 19.61 -20.15
C SER A 431 -8.51 19.19 -21.62
N GLY A 432 -8.01 17.99 -21.98
CA GLY A 432 -7.97 17.54 -23.38
C GLY A 432 -6.99 18.30 -24.27
N LEU A 433 -6.16 19.17 -23.67
CA LEU A 433 -5.17 19.98 -24.35
C LEU A 433 -4.10 19.11 -25.04
N LYS A 434 -3.44 19.68 -26.06
CA LYS A 434 -2.24 19.05 -26.64
C LYS A 434 -1.12 19.02 -25.59
N LYS A 435 -0.17 18.08 -25.76
CA LYS A 435 0.93 17.88 -24.81
C LYS A 435 1.69 19.18 -24.50
N ALA A 436 2.08 19.93 -25.52
CA ALA A 436 2.82 21.18 -25.36
C ALA A 436 2.02 22.26 -24.60
N GLU A 437 0.73 22.40 -24.88
CA GLU A 437 -0.15 23.36 -24.21
C GLU A 437 -0.36 22.99 -22.73
N ALA A 438 -0.54 21.70 -22.44
CA ALA A 438 -0.64 21.20 -21.08
C ALA A 438 0.66 21.41 -20.28
N GLU A 439 1.82 21.20 -20.91
CA GLU A 439 3.15 21.44 -20.31
C GLU A 439 3.40 22.94 -20.06
N ALA A 440 2.99 23.81 -20.97
CA ALA A 440 3.06 25.26 -20.77
C ALA A 440 2.19 25.70 -19.58
N LYS A 441 0.94 25.21 -19.51
CA LYS A 441 0.03 25.49 -18.40
C LYS A 441 0.53 24.93 -17.06
N ALA A 442 1.12 23.74 -17.07
CA ALA A 442 1.79 23.18 -15.89
C ALA A 442 2.96 24.04 -15.42
N SER A 443 3.73 24.60 -16.35
CA SER A 443 4.85 25.49 -16.03
C SER A 443 4.38 26.78 -15.34
N THR A 444 3.26 27.35 -15.78
CA THR A 444 2.61 28.50 -15.11
C THR A 444 2.18 28.14 -13.70
N PHE A 445 1.51 27.00 -13.51
CA PHE A 445 1.12 26.50 -12.19
C PHE A 445 2.31 26.35 -11.25
N ILE A 446 3.40 25.74 -11.73
CA ILE A 446 4.62 25.52 -10.93
C ILE A 446 5.22 26.85 -10.51
N SER A 447 5.32 27.82 -11.43
CA SER A 447 5.86 29.15 -11.16
C SER A 447 5.07 29.88 -10.05
N GLN A 448 3.74 29.83 -10.09
CA GLN A 448 2.88 30.49 -9.09
C GLN A 448 2.97 29.86 -7.69
N THR A 449 3.31 28.57 -7.61
CA THR A 449 3.27 27.78 -6.37
C THR A 449 4.65 27.48 -5.79
N GLU A 450 5.73 27.89 -6.46
CA GLU A 450 7.11 27.58 -6.06
C GLU A 450 7.49 28.22 -4.71
N SER A 451 7.00 29.42 -4.42
CA SER A 451 7.35 30.17 -3.20
C SER A 451 6.38 29.99 -2.04
N THR A 452 5.14 29.58 -2.32
CA THR A 452 4.03 29.63 -1.35
C THR A 452 3.49 28.26 -0.96
N ALA A 453 3.70 27.22 -1.77
CA ALA A 453 3.10 25.89 -1.55
C ALA A 453 3.99 24.75 -2.06
N SER A 454 5.32 24.94 -2.03
CA SER A 454 6.28 23.97 -2.59
C SER A 454 6.21 22.63 -1.89
N ASP A 455 6.11 22.63 -0.57
CA ASP A 455 5.93 21.47 0.33
C ASP A 455 4.62 20.73 0.08
N LEU A 456 3.53 21.46 -0.23
CA LEU A 456 2.22 20.87 -0.49
C LEU A 456 2.20 20.08 -1.81
N ARG A 457 2.98 20.51 -2.81
CA ARG A 457 3.08 19.82 -4.12
C ARG A 457 3.82 18.49 -4.04
N GLU A 458 4.62 18.29 -3.01
CA GLU A 458 5.35 17.04 -2.80
C GLU A 458 4.42 15.87 -2.45
N ASN A 459 3.21 16.16 -1.95
CA ASN A 459 2.15 15.20 -1.67
C ASN A 459 1.26 15.02 -2.93
N PRO A 460 1.17 13.81 -3.52
CA PRO A 460 0.41 13.56 -4.75
C PRO A 460 -1.07 13.98 -4.69
N LEU A 461 -1.73 13.77 -3.55
CA LEU A 461 -3.14 14.15 -3.39
C LEU A 461 -3.30 15.66 -3.41
N LEU A 462 -2.52 16.39 -2.60
CA LEU A 462 -2.57 17.85 -2.55
C LEU A 462 -2.19 18.45 -3.90
N LEU A 463 -1.18 17.92 -4.58
CA LEU A 463 -0.82 18.33 -5.94
C LEU A 463 -1.99 18.19 -6.92
N GLY A 464 -2.72 17.07 -6.86
CA GLY A 464 -3.91 16.85 -7.67
C GLY A 464 -5.00 17.89 -7.43
N LEU A 465 -5.28 18.18 -6.15
CA LEU A 465 -6.27 19.20 -5.74
C LEU A 465 -5.84 20.61 -6.17
N MET A 466 -4.58 20.96 -6.00
CA MET A 466 -4.03 22.25 -6.40
C MET A 466 -4.12 22.46 -7.91
N VAL A 467 -3.81 21.43 -8.72
CA VAL A 467 -3.96 21.49 -10.19
C VAL A 467 -5.43 21.63 -10.59
N TYR A 468 -6.35 20.99 -9.85
CA TYR A 468 -7.78 21.16 -10.06
C TYR A 468 -8.26 22.59 -9.80
N ILE A 469 -7.89 23.18 -8.65
CA ILE A 469 -8.21 24.58 -8.31
C ILE A 469 -7.62 25.52 -9.37
N PHE A 470 -6.34 25.35 -9.70
CA PHE A 470 -5.64 26.16 -10.70
C PHE A 470 -6.35 26.12 -12.05
N ASN A 471 -6.81 24.95 -12.49
CA ASN A 471 -7.54 24.82 -13.75
C ASN A 471 -8.90 25.54 -13.75
N ALA A 472 -9.52 25.71 -12.57
CA ALA A 472 -10.81 26.35 -12.42
C ALA A 472 -10.72 27.87 -12.20
N ARG A 473 -9.76 28.34 -11.39
CA ARG A 473 -9.66 29.75 -10.95
C ARG A 473 -8.41 30.49 -11.41
N GLY A 474 -7.34 29.78 -11.75
CA GLY A 474 -6.07 30.36 -12.19
C GLY A 474 -5.11 30.77 -11.07
N ASP A 475 -5.54 30.69 -9.81
CA ASP A 475 -4.77 30.87 -8.59
C ASP A 475 -4.93 29.66 -7.65
N VAL A 476 -4.06 29.53 -6.64
CA VAL A 476 -4.02 28.37 -5.74
C VAL A 476 -3.74 28.82 -4.30
N PRO A 477 -4.52 28.34 -3.31
CA PRO A 477 -4.24 28.60 -1.90
C PRO A 477 -2.89 28.01 -1.45
N ASN A 478 -2.33 28.57 -0.37
CA ASN A 478 -1.00 28.25 0.14
C ASN A 478 -0.99 27.42 1.44
N ASN A 479 -2.15 26.93 1.89
CA ASN A 479 -2.25 26.09 3.08
C ASN A 479 -3.31 25.00 2.88
N ARG A 480 -3.18 23.88 3.62
CA ARG A 480 -4.00 22.69 3.43
C ARG A 480 -5.50 22.93 3.66
N PRO A 481 -5.95 23.56 4.77
CA PRO A 481 -7.39 23.78 4.98
C PRO A 481 -8.04 24.63 3.88
N GLU A 482 -7.36 25.67 3.39
CA GLU A 482 -7.90 26.50 2.32
C GLU A 482 -7.90 25.77 0.98
N ILE A 483 -6.92 24.89 0.69
CA ILE A 483 -7.00 24.01 -0.48
C ILE A 483 -8.26 23.13 -0.39
N TYR A 484 -8.52 22.50 0.76
CA TYR A 484 -9.71 21.66 0.92
C TYR A 484 -10.99 22.49 0.81
N LYS A 485 -11.06 23.66 1.45
CA LYS A 485 -12.18 24.58 1.36
C LYS A 485 -12.46 25.03 -0.06
N GLU A 486 -11.45 25.52 -0.79
CA GLU A 486 -11.62 25.98 -2.17
C GLU A 486 -12.00 24.84 -3.10
N CYS A 487 -11.43 23.66 -2.89
CA CYS A 487 -11.89 22.45 -3.55
C CYS A 487 -13.39 22.20 -3.31
N SER A 488 -13.84 22.23 -2.06
CA SER A 488 -15.25 22.07 -1.68
C SER A 488 -16.15 23.14 -2.31
N MET A 489 -15.76 24.41 -2.26
CA MET A 489 -16.50 25.52 -2.88
C MET A 489 -16.64 25.35 -4.39
N LEU A 490 -15.56 24.93 -5.08
CA LEU A 490 -15.59 24.64 -6.51
C LEU A 490 -16.52 23.46 -6.87
N MET A 491 -16.80 22.54 -5.94
CA MET A 491 -17.82 21.52 -6.14
C MET A 491 -19.22 22.14 -6.13
N PHE A 492 -19.46 23.06 -5.20
CA PHE A 492 -20.75 23.69 -4.96
C PHE A 492 -21.09 24.76 -5.99
N GLU A 493 -20.13 25.55 -6.48
CA GLU A 493 -20.40 26.56 -7.52
C GLU A 493 -20.89 25.91 -8.83
N LYS A 494 -20.41 24.71 -9.15
CA LYS A 494 -20.86 23.93 -10.32
C LYS A 494 -22.20 23.23 -10.12
N TRP A 495 -22.70 23.20 -8.90
CA TRP A 495 -24.07 22.77 -8.63
C TRP A 495 -25.04 23.83 -9.15
N ASP A 496 -24.77 25.10 -8.87
CA ASP A 496 -25.64 26.24 -9.19
C ASP A 496 -25.75 26.51 -10.71
N GLN A 497 -24.66 26.29 -11.47
CA GLN A 497 -24.59 26.66 -12.89
C GLN A 497 -25.27 25.71 -13.89
N ARG A 498 -25.70 24.49 -13.51
CA ARG A 498 -26.02 23.40 -14.48
C ARG A 498 -27.50 23.02 -14.66
N ARG A 499 -28.50 23.58 -13.95
CA ARG A 499 -29.94 23.58 -14.32
C ARG A 499 -30.89 24.12 -13.24
N ASP A 500 -31.89 24.87 -13.69
CA ASP A 500 -33.36 24.82 -13.48
C ASP A 500 -33.96 23.79 -12.47
N ILE A 501 -33.38 23.61 -11.28
CA ILE A 501 -34.09 22.97 -10.16
C ILE A 501 -34.42 24.08 -9.15
N ILE A 502 -35.69 24.49 -9.20
CA ILE A 502 -36.34 25.44 -8.31
C ILE A 502 -36.46 24.81 -6.92
N PHE A 503 -35.34 24.58 -6.23
CA PHE A 503 -35.35 24.35 -4.79
C PHE A 503 -34.42 25.38 -4.17
N SER A 504 -35.03 26.46 -3.68
CA SER A 504 -34.33 27.46 -2.91
C SER A 504 -33.95 26.84 -1.57
N PHE A 505 -32.67 26.49 -1.46
CA PHE A 505 -32.03 26.50 -0.16
C PHE A 505 -32.24 27.90 0.44
N PRO A 506 -32.36 28.03 1.77
CA PRO A 506 -32.32 29.35 2.39
C PRO A 506 -31.14 30.16 1.80
N GLN A 507 -31.34 31.45 1.48
CA GLN A 507 -30.31 32.24 0.78
C GLN A 507 -28.95 32.29 1.51
N ASP A 508 -28.95 32.06 2.83
CA ASP A 508 -27.76 32.02 3.70
C ASP A 508 -27.29 30.58 4.04
N PHE A 509 -27.75 29.57 3.30
CA PHE A 509 -27.43 28.17 3.57
C PHE A 509 -26.01 27.78 3.17
N ASN A 510 -25.22 27.32 4.14
CA ASN A 510 -23.84 26.93 3.90
C ASN A 510 -23.70 25.41 3.78
N LEU A 511 -23.42 24.95 2.56
CA LEU A 511 -23.19 23.53 2.26
C LEU A 511 -22.03 22.92 3.06
N LEU A 512 -21.01 23.71 3.40
CA LEU A 512 -19.89 23.20 4.18
C LEU A 512 -20.33 22.69 5.57
N ASP A 513 -21.38 23.28 6.15
CA ASP A 513 -21.87 22.91 7.47
C ASP A 513 -22.73 21.63 7.39
N LEU A 514 -23.48 21.47 6.30
CA LEU A 514 -24.16 20.22 5.98
C LEU A 514 -23.16 19.06 5.79
N PHE A 515 -22.08 19.30 5.04
CA PHE A 515 -21.06 18.26 4.87
C PHE A 515 -20.28 18.00 6.15
N GLY A 516 -20.11 19.02 7.01
CA GLY A 516 -19.63 18.84 8.38
C GLY A 516 -20.54 17.91 9.19
N PHE A 517 -21.86 18.10 9.13
CA PHE A 517 -22.85 17.23 9.78
C PHE A 517 -22.81 15.80 9.21
N LEU A 518 -22.75 15.63 7.89
CA LEU A 518 -22.60 14.30 7.30
C LEU A 518 -21.30 13.65 7.75
N ALA A 519 -20.19 14.39 7.72
CA ALA A 519 -18.89 13.90 8.15
C ALA A 519 -18.87 13.50 9.63
N SER A 520 -19.54 14.22 10.53
CA SER A 520 -19.63 13.83 11.94
C SER A 520 -20.50 12.59 12.19
N ASN A 521 -21.42 12.26 11.27
CA ASN A 521 -22.20 11.03 11.31
C ASN A 521 -21.50 9.86 10.61
N ILE A 522 -20.45 10.12 9.83
CA ILE A 522 -19.69 9.11 9.06
C ILE A 522 -18.38 8.79 9.76
N PHE A 523 -17.63 9.82 10.19
CA PHE A 523 -16.29 9.67 10.72
C PHE A 523 -16.29 8.92 12.07
N GLY A 524 -15.38 7.97 12.21
CA GLY A 524 -15.23 7.18 13.43
C GLY A 524 -16.15 5.95 13.50
N ASP A 525 -16.99 5.72 12.49
CA ASP A 525 -17.78 4.50 12.33
C ASP A 525 -17.37 3.80 11.02
N ALA A 526 -16.73 2.63 11.15
CA ALA A 526 -16.27 1.85 10.00
C ALA A 526 -17.41 1.45 9.06
N GLU A 527 -18.66 1.34 9.57
CA GLU A 527 -19.80 0.99 8.75
C GLU A 527 -20.11 2.06 7.70
N THR A 528 -20.19 3.29 8.17
CA THR A 528 -20.56 4.46 7.38
C THR A 528 -19.35 5.01 6.62
N GLU A 529 -18.12 4.88 7.14
CA GLU A 529 -16.91 5.25 6.40
C GLU A 529 -16.68 4.35 5.18
N ASP A 530 -17.04 3.07 5.23
CA ASP A 530 -16.91 2.14 4.10
C ASP A 530 -17.96 2.34 3.01
N GLY A 531 -18.98 3.14 3.28
CA GLY A 531 -20.05 3.44 2.35
C GLY A 531 -21.40 3.46 3.06
N VAL A 532 -22.18 4.49 2.77
CA VAL A 532 -23.55 4.66 3.27
C VAL A 532 -24.53 4.45 2.13
N THR A 533 -25.71 3.90 2.44
CA THR A 533 -26.75 3.71 1.43
C THR A 533 -27.46 5.02 1.10
N GLU A 534 -28.15 5.04 -0.04
CA GLU A 534 -29.02 6.17 -0.41
C GLU A 534 -30.08 6.45 0.68
N GLU A 535 -30.68 5.40 1.24
CA GLU A 535 -31.68 5.51 2.30
C GLU A 535 -31.09 6.10 3.58
N TRP A 536 -29.87 5.69 3.95
CA TRP A 536 -29.16 6.24 5.10
C TRP A 536 -28.90 7.74 4.91
N LEU A 537 -28.44 8.13 3.72
CA LEU A 537 -28.19 9.53 3.38
C LEU A 537 -29.47 10.37 3.45
N VAL A 538 -30.56 9.87 2.87
CA VAL A 538 -31.87 10.56 2.93
C VAL A 538 -32.33 10.69 4.37
N ALA A 539 -32.19 9.64 5.19
CA ALA A 539 -32.60 9.67 6.60
C ALA A 539 -31.82 10.71 7.41
N LYS A 540 -30.49 10.77 7.25
CA LYS A 540 -29.64 11.73 7.96
C LYS A 540 -29.86 13.16 7.49
N LEU A 541 -29.95 13.37 6.18
CA LEU A 541 -30.21 14.69 5.62
C LEU A 541 -31.61 15.21 5.95
N LYS A 542 -32.61 14.31 6.06
CA LYS A 542 -33.93 14.69 6.55
C LYS A 542 -33.85 15.23 7.98
N VAL A 543 -33.09 14.60 8.87
CA VAL A 543 -32.89 15.09 10.25
C VAL A 543 -32.26 16.48 10.24
N PHE A 544 -31.24 16.67 9.39
CA PHE A 544 -30.60 17.96 9.24
C PHE A 544 -31.59 19.03 8.71
N PHE A 545 -32.32 18.78 7.63
CA PHE A 545 -33.28 19.76 7.08
C PHE A 545 -34.48 20.01 7.98
N PHE A 546 -34.84 19.06 8.85
CA PHE A 546 -35.95 19.22 9.79
C PHE A 546 -35.76 20.42 10.72
N SER A 547 -34.53 20.69 11.17
CA SER A 547 -34.23 21.89 11.98
C SER A 547 -34.20 23.18 11.18
N TRP A 548 -34.04 23.12 9.85
CA TRP A 548 -33.95 24.29 8.96
C TRP A 548 -35.31 24.72 8.39
N TYR A 549 -36.29 23.82 8.32
CA TYR A 549 -37.61 24.08 7.75
C TYR A 549 -38.73 24.08 8.79
N ASP A 550 -38.44 24.50 10.03
CA ASP A 550 -39.44 24.63 11.11
C ASP A 550 -40.28 23.35 11.29
N GLU A 551 -39.59 22.20 11.33
CA GLU A 551 -40.20 20.89 11.53
C GLU A 551 -41.15 20.41 10.39
N ASP A 552 -41.09 21.02 9.21
CA ASP A 552 -41.83 20.53 8.03
C ASP A 552 -41.23 19.22 7.50
N LYS A 553 -41.91 18.11 7.79
CA LYS A 553 -41.51 16.76 7.39
C LYS A 553 -41.48 16.56 5.87
N ALA A 554 -42.40 17.16 5.13
CA ALA A 554 -42.52 16.96 3.69
C ALA A 554 -41.40 17.70 2.97
N ARG A 555 -41.23 19.00 3.30
CA ARG A 555 -40.18 19.84 2.73
C ARG A 555 -38.78 19.34 3.05
N SER A 556 -38.55 18.85 4.28
CA SER A 556 -37.27 18.27 4.69
C SER A 556 -36.91 16.99 3.94
N TYR A 557 -37.90 16.14 3.66
CA TYR A 557 -37.69 14.90 2.92
C TYR A 557 -37.41 15.16 1.44
N GLU A 558 -38.10 16.13 0.83
CA GLU A 558 -37.87 16.54 -0.55
C GLU A 558 -36.47 17.15 -0.72
N ALA A 559 -36.08 18.07 0.16
CA ALA A 559 -34.73 18.65 0.17
C ALA A 559 -33.64 17.57 0.34
N ALA A 560 -33.86 16.62 1.26
CA ALA A 560 -32.96 15.49 1.46
C ALA A 560 -32.81 14.65 0.17
N LYS A 561 -33.91 14.28 -0.49
CA LYS A 561 -33.86 13.51 -1.75
C LYS A 561 -33.12 14.23 -2.86
N VAL A 562 -33.39 15.53 -3.04
CA VAL A 562 -32.72 16.35 -4.05
C VAL A 562 -31.22 16.35 -3.79
N LEU A 563 -30.81 16.58 -2.54
CA LEU A 563 -29.40 16.61 -2.19
C LEU A 563 -28.74 15.24 -2.32
N VAL A 564 -29.41 14.16 -1.92
CA VAL A 564 -28.90 12.80 -2.10
C VAL A 564 -28.66 12.50 -3.56
N SER A 565 -29.65 12.73 -4.43
CA SER A 565 -29.49 12.53 -5.87
C SER A 565 -28.31 13.33 -6.48
N PHE A 566 -28.00 14.49 -5.88
CA PHE A 566 -26.87 15.31 -6.28
C PHE A 566 -25.52 14.73 -5.82
N ILE A 567 -25.39 14.36 -4.55
CA ILE A 567 -24.13 13.84 -3.99
C ILE A 567 -23.82 12.43 -4.49
N THR A 568 -24.85 11.62 -4.78
CA THR A 568 -24.71 10.24 -5.28
C THR A 568 -24.49 10.20 -6.79
N GLY A 569 -25.07 11.15 -7.54
CA GLY A 569 -24.87 11.27 -8.98
C GLY A 569 -23.50 11.83 -9.41
N ARG A 570 -22.64 12.20 -8.45
CA ARG A 570 -21.33 12.83 -8.74
C ARG A 570 -20.24 12.33 -7.81
N ALA A 571 -19.25 11.66 -8.41
CA ALA A 571 -18.13 11.03 -7.71
C ALA A 571 -17.13 11.98 -7.00
N TRP A 572 -17.38 13.29 -6.88
CA TRP A 572 -16.50 14.25 -6.18
C TRP A 572 -16.79 14.35 -4.68
N VAL A 573 -18.06 14.25 -4.31
CA VAL A 573 -18.50 14.37 -2.92
C VAL A 573 -18.56 12.98 -2.33
N MET A 574 -19.33 12.09 -2.97
CA MET A 574 -19.39 10.68 -2.64
C MET A 574 -19.27 9.86 -3.92
N CYS A 575 -18.34 8.92 -3.95
CA CYS A 575 -18.22 7.91 -5.00
C CYS A 575 -19.22 6.78 -4.76
N ASP A 576 -19.89 6.37 -5.84
CA ASP A 576 -20.54 5.06 -5.93
C ASP A 576 -19.46 3.98 -5.96
N ILE A 577 -19.49 3.09 -4.97
CA ILE A 577 -18.51 2.02 -4.75
C ILE A 577 -19.14 0.63 -4.85
N GLY A 578 -20.40 0.52 -5.27
CA GLY A 578 -21.16 -0.73 -5.31
C GLY A 578 -22.67 -0.48 -5.33
N PRO A 579 -23.51 -1.52 -5.46
CA PRO A 579 -24.96 -1.34 -5.65
C PRO A 579 -25.59 -0.49 -4.53
N HIS A 580 -25.80 0.80 -4.83
CA HIS A 580 -26.35 1.84 -3.95
C HIS A 580 -25.54 2.18 -2.69
N LEU A 581 -24.21 1.99 -2.71
CA LEU A 581 -23.29 2.37 -1.62
C LEU A 581 -22.42 3.57 -2.01
N PHE A 582 -22.41 4.59 -1.16
CA PHE A 582 -21.74 5.87 -1.41
C PHE A 582 -20.72 6.20 -0.33
N LYS A 583 -19.52 6.63 -0.71
CA LYS A 583 -18.43 6.97 0.23
C LYS A 583 -17.76 8.27 -0.16
N PHE A 584 -17.29 9.07 0.81
CA PHE A 584 -16.44 10.23 0.52
C PHE A 584 -15.27 9.87 -0.41
N THR A 585 -15.09 10.62 -1.49
CA THR A 585 -14.12 10.33 -2.56
C THR A 585 -12.69 10.20 -2.05
N HIS A 586 -12.32 11.03 -1.07
CA HIS A 586 -11.06 10.90 -0.34
C HIS A 586 -11.30 11.01 1.16
N ARG A 587 -10.65 10.14 1.94
CA ARG A 587 -10.70 10.17 3.42
C ARG A 587 -10.28 11.53 3.98
N THR A 588 -9.37 12.25 3.32
CA THR A 588 -8.96 13.59 3.73
C THR A 588 -10.09 14.62 3.68
N PHE A 589 -11.07 14.47 2.79
CA PHE A 589 -12.25 15.35 2.77
C PHE A 589 -13.17 15.04 3.93
N LEU A 590 -13.38 13.75 4.26
CA LEU A 590 -14.09 13.35 5.47
C LEU A 590 -13.41 13.93 6.72
N GLU A 591 -12.09 13.78 6.83
CA GLU A 591 -11.28 14.34 7.93
C GLU A 591 -11.40 15.87 8.00
N TYR A 592 -11.36 16.57 6.86
CA TYR A 592 -11.52 18.03 6.78
C TYR A 592 -12.91 18.51 7.21
N PHE A 593 -13.97 17.91 6.67
CA PHE A 593 -15.35 18.29 7.04
C PHE A 593 -15.65 18.00 8.50
N PHE A 594 -15.15 16.87 9.02
CA PHE A 594 -15.26 16.55 10.44
C PHE A 594 -14.49 17.55 11.30
N ALA A 595 -13.24 17.88 10.93
CA ALA A 595 -12.45 18.89 11.63
C ALA A 595 -13.11 20.27 11.66
N ARG A 596 -13.72 20.69 10.54
CA ARG A 596 -14.51 21.93 10.45
C ARG A 596 -15.71 21.89 11.41
N ARG A 597 -16.43 20.77 11.45
CA ARG A 597 -17.60 20.62 12.32
C ARG A 597 -17.22 20.73 13.79
N LEU A 598 -16.10 20.13 14.20
CA LEU A 598 -15.58 20.26 15.56
C LEU A 598 -15.25 21.71 15.92
N GLU A 599 -14.64 22.46 15.00
CA GLU A 599 -14.31 23.87 15.21
C GLU A 599 -15.57 24.73 15.39
N GLU A 600 -16.59 24.47 14.57
CA GLU A 600 -17.88 25.15 14.63
C GLU A 600 -18.63 24.85 15.94
N GLU A 601 -18.69 23.58 16.37
CA GLU A 601 -19.37 23.16 17.60
C GLU A 601 -18.67 23.68 18.86
N ALA A 602 -17.34 23.80 18.84
CA ALA A 602 -16.56 24.25 19.98
C ALA A 602 -16.76 25.74 20.30
N GLY A 603 -17.09 26.57 19.30
CA GLY A 603 -17.29 28.02 19.44
C GLY A 603 -16.04 28.82 19.85
N GLY A 604 -14.86 28.19 19.90
CA GLY A 604 -13.60 28.82 20.28
C GLY A 604 -12.40 27.87 20.29
N THR A 605 -11.20 28.40 20.04
CA THR A 605 -9.97 27.60 19.90
C THR A 605 -9.58 26.85 21.17
N VAL A 606 -9.76 27.47 22.35
CA VAL A 606 -9.42 26.82 23.64
C VAL A 606 -10.42 25.72 23.97
N GLN A 607 -11.71 25.96 23.74
CA GLN A 607 -12.78 24.98 23.91
C GLN A 607 -12.61 23.80 22.95
N LEU A 608 -12.21 24.06 21.70
CA LEU A 608 -11.91 23.01 20.72
C LEU A 608 -10.85 22.05 21.25
N LEU A 609 -9.74 22.61 21.75
CA LEU A 609 -8.64 21.82 22.32
C LEU A 609 -9.10 21.01 23.54
N GLN A 610 -9.79 21.65 24.48
CA GLN A 610 -10.18 21.04 25.76
C GLN A 610 -11.29 19.99 25.61
N SER A 611 -12.33 20.30 24.84
CA SER A 611 -13.54 19.47 24.74
C SER A 611 -13.42 18.34 23.72
N HIS A 612 -12.65 18.55 22.64
CA HIS A 612 -12.62 17.61 21.52
C HIS A 612 -11.25 16.99 21.24
N LEU A 613 -10.16 17.77 21.32
CA LEU A 613 -8.86 17.32 20.80
C LEU A 613 -7.98 16.64 21.84
N PHE A 614 -7.79 17.18 23.04
CA PHE A 614 -6.77 16.68 23.97
C PHE A 614 -6.94 15.20 24.33
N ALA A 615 -8.16 14.76 24.63
CA ALA A 615 -8.44 13.36 24.97
C ALA A 615 -8.08 12.37 23.83
N LYS A 616 -8.13 12.84 22.59
CA LYS A 616 -7.80 12.06 21.38
C LYS A 616 -6.32 12.14 21.06
N VAL A 617 -5.73 13.34 21.16
CA VAL A 617 -4.30 13.59 20.95
C VAL A 617 -3.42 12.77 21.89
N VAL A 618 -3.74 12.71 23.18
CA VAL A 618 -2.93 11.92 24.15
C VAL A 618 -2.90 10.43 23.79
N LYS A 619 -3.99 9.91 23.22
CA LYS A 619 -4.10 8.52 22.76
C LYS A 619 -3.55 8.27 21.36
N ALA A 620 -2.92 9.27 20.73
CA ALA A 620 -2.51 9.24 19.31
C ALA A 620 -3.68 8.98 18.33
N GLU A 621 -4.91 9.31 18.73
CA GLU A 621 -6.09 9.27 17.86
C GLU A 621 -6.25 10.60 17.11
N TRP A 622 -6.87 10.56 15.93
CA TRP A 622 -7.29 11.76 15.19
C TRP A 622 -6.16 12.75 14.87
N ASP A 623 -4.92 12.29 14.64
CA ASP A 623 -3.75 13.18 14.37
C ASP A 623 -4.05 14.22 13.26
N VAL A 624 -4.54 13.76 12.10
CA VAL A 624 -4.86 14.63 10.97
C VAL A 624 -6.02 15.59 11.28
N VAL A 625 -7.11 15.07 11.85
CA VAL A 625 -8.30 15.86 12.21
C VAL A 625 -7.95 16.94 13.23
N SER A 626 -7.16 16.60 14.25
CA SER A 626 -6.76 17.52 15.31
C SER A 626 -5.92 18.67 14.75
N HIS A 627 -4.98 18.37 13.85
CA HIS A 627 -4.20 19.42 13.17
C HIS A 627 -5.05 20.26 12.23
N LEU A 628 -5.94 19.65 11.43
CA LEU A 628 -6.85 20.40 10.55
C LEU A 628 -7.78 21.33 11.34
N ALA A 629 -8.40 20.83 12.41
CA ALA A 629 -9.33 21.60 13.24
C ALA A 629 -8.62 22.79 13.89
N LEU A 630 -7.40 22.56 14.40
CA LEU A 630 -6.60 23.64 14.97
C LEU A 630 -6.20 24.67 13.90
N GLN A 631 -5.73 24.22 12.73
CA GLN A 631 -5.37 25.12 11.62
C GLN A 631 -6.55 25.98 11.14
N ILE A 632 -7.75 25.40 11.07
CA ILE A 632 -8.99 26.12 10.75
C ILE A 632 -9.24 27.19 11.81
N SER A 633 -9.20 26.82 13.09
CA SER A 633 -9.50 27.75 14.19
C SER A 633 -8.50 28.91 14.31
N THR A 634 -7.22 28.66 14.01
CA THR A 634 -6.14 29.66 14.14
C THR A 634 -5.80 30.39 12.84
N TYR A 635 -6.54 30.14 11.75
CA TYR A 635 -6.21 30.67 10.43
C TYR A 635 -6.05 32.20 10.44
N ARG A 636 -4.87 32.67 10.01
CA ARG A 636 -4.48 34.10 9.96
C ARG A 636 -4.69 34.87 11.28
N SER A 637 -4.71 34.20 12.43
CA SER A 637 -4.92 34.83 13.74
C SER A 637 -3.80 34.49 14.73
N GLY A 638 -2.88 35.44 14.94
CA GLY A 638 -1.82 35.29 15.93
C GLY A 638 -2.33 35.24 17.37
N VAL A 639 -3.44 35.93 17.66
CA VAL A 639 -4.09 35.90 18.98
C VAL A 639 -4.63 34.50 19.29
N ARG A 640 -5.39 33.90 18.36
CA ARG A 640 -5.91 32.53 18.54
C ARG A 640 -4.78 31.50 18.59
N SER A 641 -3.73 31.68 17.79
CA SER A 641 -2.53 30.83 17.83
C SER A 641 -1.85 30.87 19.20
N THR A 642 -1.75 32.07 19.80
CA THR A 642 -1.18 32.24 21.14
C THR A 642 -2.07 31.59 22.21
N HIS A 643 -3.39 31.79 22.14
CA HIS A 643 -4.32 31.14 23.07
C HIS A 643 -4.30 29.61 22.98
N ALA A 644 -4.19 29.05 21.77
CA ALA A 644 -4.04 27.62 21.57
C ALA A 644 -2.78 27.08 22.27
N LEU A 645 -1.66 27.79 22.10
CA LEU A 645 -0.37 27.44 22.68
C LEU A 645 -0.40 27.49 24.21
N ASP A 646 -0.95 28.57 24.78
CA ASP A 646 -1.08 28.71 26.22
C ASP A 646 -1.99 27.60 26.81
N ALA A 647 -3.06 27.22 26.10
CA ALA A 647 -3.91 26.10 26.49
C ALA A 647 -3.18 24.75 26.44
N MET A 648 -2.34 24.51 25.43
CA MET A 648 -1.51 23.30 25.34
C MET A 648 -0.47 23.24 26.46
N LEU A 649 0.26 24.33 26.71
CA LEU A 649 1.24 24.41 27.80
C LEU A 649 0.58 24.19 29.16
N LYS A 650 -0.58 24.81 29.38
CA LYS A 650 -1.36 24.61 30.61
C LYS A 650 -1.75 23.15 30.78
N TYR A 651 -2.30 22.52 29.74
CA TYR A 651 -2.71 21.11 29.79
C TYR A 651 -1.53 20.19 30.13
N GLY A 652 -0.38 20.35 29.47
CA GLY A 652 0.81 19.54 29.71
C GLY A 652 1.44 19.73 31.10
N LYS A 653 1.28 20.92 31.71
CA LYS A 653 1.78 21.21 33.07
C LYS A 653 0.82 20.70 34.16
N GLU A 654 -0.48 20.80 33.94
CA GLU A 654 -1.50 20.50 34.96
C GLU A 654 -1.91 19.02 34.98
N ASN A 655 -1.82 18.31 33.84
CA ASN A 655 -2.22 16.91 33.76
C ASN A 655 -1.00 15.99 33.87
N ARG A 656 -1.07 15.03 34.79
CA ARG A 656 -0.06 13.97 34.90
C ARG A 656 -0.33 12.91 33.84
N LEU A 657 0.29 13.06 32.68
CA LEU A 657 0.24 12.09 31.59
C LEU A 657 1.23 10.95 31.85
N GLY A 658 0.88 9.73 31.41
CA GLY A 658 1.84 8.62 31.36
C GLY A 658 2.93 8.90 30.31
N PRO A 659 4.09 8.21 30.35
CA PRO A 659 5.20 8.48 29.42
C PRO A 659 4.83 8.39 27.94
N GLU A 660 3.96 7.46 27.57
CA GLU A 660 3.47 7.27 26.19
C GLU A 660 2.50 8.39 25.77
N ASP A 661 1.48 8.65 26.59
CA ASP A 661 0.51 9.73 26.38
C ASP A 661 1.18 11.10 26.29
N GLU A 662 2.18 11.33 27.14
CA GLU A 662 2.96 12.56 27.15
C GLU A 662 3.79 12.70 25.86
N THR A 663 4.40 11.62 25.38
CA THR A 663 5.13 11.62 24.10
C THR A 663 4.21 11.96 22.93
N ASN A 664 3.00 11.38 22.91
CA ASN A 664 2.00 11.66 21.88
C ASN A 664 1.55 13.13 21.91
N PHE A 665 1.28 13.65 23.11
CA PHE A 665 0.91 15.05 23.31
C PHE A 665 2.02 16.02 22.86
N LEU A 666 3.27 15.80 23.28
CA LEU A 666 4.41 16.64 22.90
C LEU A 666 4.65 16.61 21.38
N THR A 667 4.44 15.47 20.74
CA THR A 667 4.53 15.33 19.28
C THR A 667 3.50 16.20 18.58
N PHE A 668 2.26 16.20 19.04
CA PHE A 668 1.20 17.07 18.52
C PHE A 668 1.56 18.56 18.70
N VAL A 669 2.04 18.96 19.88
CA VAL A 669 2.47 20.34 20.13
C VAL A 669 3.61 20.74 19.19
N ALA A 670 4.64 19.90 19.03
CA ALA A 670 5.78 20.17 18.16
C ALA A 670 5.35 20.37 16.70
N LYS A 671 4.48 19.49 16.16
CA LYS A 671 3.91 19.64 14.81
C LYS A 671 3.07 20.90 14.67
N ALA A 672 2.32 21.29 15.72
CA ALA A 672 1.50 22.49 15.66
C ALA A 672 2.36 23.76 15.47
N LEU A 673 3.59 23.78 15.98
CA LEU A 673 4.52 24.90 15.81
C LEU A 673 4.90 25.16 14.33
N GLU A 674 4.77 24.18 13.44
CA GLU A 674 5.10 24.34 12.01
C GLU A 674 4.18 25.33 11.30
N TYR A 675 2.96 25.54 11.82
CA TYR A 675 1.95 26.37 11.16
C TYR A 675 1.32 27.44 12.06
N LEU A 676 1.55 27.40 13.38
CA LEU A 676 1.05 28.43 14.29
C LEU A 676 1.86 29.72 14.14
N ILE A 677 1.16 30.83 13.90
CA ILE A 677 1.78 32.15 13.76
C ILE A 677 1.88 32.76 15.17
N ILE A 678 3.07 32.70 15.78
CA ILE A 678 3.31 33.12 17.17
C ILE A 678 4.57 33.99 17.29
N PRO A 679 4.67 34.84 18.33
CA PRO A 679 5.90 35.60 18.60
C PRO A 679 7.08 34.69 18.95
N GLU A 680 8.30 35.07 18.55
CA GLU A 680 9.53 34.29 18.79
C GLU A 680 9.76 33.95 20.27
N ALA A 681 9.44 34.87 21.17
CA ALA A 681 9.57 34.64 22.61
C ALA A 681 8.69 33.47 23.09
N LYS A 682 7.47 33.36 22.56
CA LYS A 682 6.54 32.27 22.87
C LYS A 682 6.96 30.95 22.21
N MET A 683 7.49 31.02 20.99
CA MET A 683 8.05 29.84 20.32
C MET A 683 9.20 29.25 21.15
N ARG A 684 10.12 30.09 21.65
CA ARG A 684 11.22 29.65 22.52
C ARG A 684 10.73 28.98 23.79
N GLU A 685 9.78 29.60 24.51
CA GLU A 685 9.18 29.04 25.73
C GLU A 685 8.66 27.60 25.53
N VAL A 686 7.96 27.36 24.41
CA VAL A 686 7.39 26.04 24.12
C VAL A 686 8.45 25.05 23.67
N VAL A 687 9.39 25.48 22.83
CA VAL A 687 10.49 24.62 22.40
C VAL A 687 11.30 24.15 23.60
N ASP A 688 11.63 25.06 24.53
CA ASP A 688 12.34 24.72 25.78
C ASP A 688 11.51 23.72 26.60
N HIS A 689 10.21 23.97 26.79
CA HIS A 689 9.33 23.05 27.51
C HIS A 689 9.27 21.66 26.86
N VAL A 690 9.05 21.59 25.54
CA VAL A 690 9.00 20.32 24.81
C VAL A 690 10.33 19.58 24.89
N PHE A 691 11.45 20.30 24.76
CA PHE A 691 12.78 19.72 24.82
C PHE A 691 13.11 19.16 26.21
N ASP A 692 12.83 19.91 27.28
CA ASP A 692 13.03 19.50 28.66
C ASP A 692 12.23 18.22 28.98
N ARG A 693 10.95 18.20 28.61
CA ARG A 693 10.09 17.03 28.83
C ARG A 693 10.56 15.81 28.03
N CYS A 694 10.96 16.01 26.77
CA CYS A 694 11.56 14.94 25.95
C CYS A 694 12.85 14.37 26.58
N ILE A 695 13.73 15.21 27.13
CA ILE A 695 14.93 14.76 27.85
C ILE A 695 14.54 13.93 29.07
N HIS A 696 13.60 14.42 29.88
CA HIS A 696 13.14 13.70 31.05
C HIS A 696 12.57 12.31 30.70
N LEU A 697 11.74 12.22 29.66
CA LEU A 697 11.18 10.95 29.19
C LEU A 697 12.26 10.00 28.65
N GLY A 698 13.24 10.53 27.91
CA GLY A 698 14.39 9.77 27.41
C GLY A 698 15.30 9.23 28.51
N ALA A 699 15.62 10.06 29.51
CA ALA A 699 16.40 9.66 30.68
C ALA A 699 15.68 8.60 31.53
N SER A 700 14.36 8.72 31.67
CA SER A 700 13.53 7.75 32.39
C SER A 700 13.52 6.37 31.71
N ARG A 701 13.45 6.35 30.37
CA ARG A 701 13.57 5.10 29.59
C ARG A 701 14.95 4.48 29.67
N ALA A 702 16.01 5.29 29.64
CA ALA A 702 17.38 4.80 29.79
C ALA A 702 17.61 4.15 31.17
N ILE A 703 17.00 4.66 32.24
CA ILE A 703 17.13 4.07 33.58
C ILE A 703 16.34 2.75 33.70
N ALA A 704 15.16 2.65 33.10
CA ALA A 704 14.32 1.44 33.12
C ALA A 704 14.87 0.26 32.29
N VAL A 705 15.76 0.53 31.32
CA VAL A 705 16.44 -0.53 30.54
C VAL A 705 17.65 -1.11 31.28
N TRP A 706 18.14 -0.42 32.33
CA TRP A 706 19.32 -0.80 33.12
C TRP A 706 18.96 -1.34 34.51
N SER A 707 17.68 -1.32 34.88
CA SER A 707 17.10 -1.96 36.07
C SER A 707 16.35 -3.23 35.69
#